data_AF-A0A2T0FKV9-F1
#
_entry.id   AF-A0A2T0FKV9-F1
#
_cell.length_a   1.000
_cell.length_b   1.000
_cell.length_c   1.000
_cell.angle_alpha   90.00
_cell.angle_beta   90.00
_cell.angle_gamma   90.00
#
_symmetry.space_group_name_H-M   'P 1'
#
loop_
_entity.id
_entity.type
_entity.pdbx_description
1 polymer ?
#
loop_
_entity_poly.entity_id
_entity_poly.type
_entity_poly.pdbx_seq_one_letter_code
_entity_poly.pdbx_strand_id
1 'polypeptide(L)'
;MLVTIEELAKHNSKEDLWLSVDGKVYNCTQFQNRHPAGAAILLKVAGTDATQQFLKFHPTRVLHMLSDSDHVGSLLPELTMEEVSKHNTPKDLWVVVDGQVYDCTAFQARHPGGSKILQKVAGTDATKQFLKFHRYGVLKMLHESDKLGPVVPKLRARLASAQEGIPLSEVAKHNTKDDLWVAVDGQVYNLTEFQKRHPGGAPILQKVAGTDATKQFLKFHPTDVIRMLKNVEKLGPLLASDIPEDTEAPTESEKQLQKFEKAKPPLGEMLNLFDFELVASKTLERTAWYYYSSAADDEITMRENHRAYQRIFFRPRVLVNVSKVDTTAKFFGRKSTLPIYITATALARLGHPDGEIVLTRAAAKEGIPQMLSTLASCSVDEVCDAKTPEQDIWLQVYVNADRQVTREFIQNAEKRGVCGFFVTVDAPQLGRREKDMRGKYDEDLADVQGDEDEDADRSQGAARAISSFIDPALSWKDIPFLRKCTKKPLVIKGVQRWEDVLKAAKAGFDGAVISNHGGRQLEFAPPPVEILAESMYHLRKAGLHRKFEVYVDGGIRRGTDVMKALCLGARGVGIGRPFLYAMSTYGEEGVRRAIQLLNDEIIMNMRLLGVRSLDELGPSLLDVRSRAPVARDYTYEAVYEKLVMPEFKL
;
A
#
# COMPACT_ATOMS: atom_id res chain seq x y z
N MET A 1 -25.17 -14.95 33.62
CA MET A 1 -25.01 -14.36 32.27
C MET A 1 -24.65 -12.88 32.42
N LEU A 2 -23.89 -12.27 31.50
CA LEU A 2 -23.72 -10.81 31.44
C LEU A 2 -24.79 -10.26 30.51
N VAL A 3 -25.57 -9.29 30.98
CA VAL A 3 -26.69 -8.70 30.24
C VAL A 3 -26.32 -7.26 29.90
N THR A 4 -26.43 -6.87 28.63
CA THR A 4 -26.20 -5.48 28.20
C THR A 4 -27.44 -4.62 28.47
N ILE A 5 -27.31 -3.29 28.44
CA ILE A 5 -28.47 -2.40 28.58
C ILE A 5 -29.42 -2.57 27.39
N GLU A 6 -28.89 -2.84 26.18
CA GLU A 6 -29.72 -3.10 24.99
C GLU A 6 -30.50 -4.40 25.12
N GLU A 7 -29.90 -5.44 25.69
CA GLU A 7 -30.60 -6.70 25.94
C GLU A 7 -31.67 -6.52 27.01
N LEU A 8 -31.33 -5.87 28.13
CA LEU A 8 -32.30 -5.59 29.19
C LEU A 8 -33.50 -4.80 28.65
N ALA A 9 -33.27 -3.78 27.81
CA ALA A 9 -34.31 -2.91 27.26
C ALA A 9 -35.34 -3.63 26.37
N LYS A 10 -35.02 -4.81 25.82
CA LYS A 10 -35.96 -5.62 25.03
C LYS A 10 -37.05 -6.27 25.90
N HIS A 11 -36.77 -6.51 27.18
CA HIS A 11 -37.65 -7.19 28.12
C HIS A 11 -38.48 -6.18 28.92
N ASN A 12 -39.31 -5.40 28.22
CA ASN A 12 -40.05 -4.27 28.78
C ASN A 12 -41.59 -4.43 28.76
N SER A 13 -42.10 -5.63 28.49
CA SER A 13 -43.52 -5.91 28.31
C SER A 13 -44.11 -6.71 29.48
N LYS A 14 -45.43 -6.93 29.48
CA LYS A 14 -46.09 -7.73 30.53
C LYS A 14 -45.80 -9.23 30.36
N GLU A 15 -45.59 -9.67 29.14
CA GLU A 15 -45.31 -11.06 28.79
C GLU A 15 -43.81 -11.39 28.86
N ASP A 16 -42.96 -10.36 28.94
CA ASP A 16 -41.51 -10.45 29.03
C ASP A 16 -40.93 -9.22 29.76
N LEU A 17 -40.80 -9.33 31.08
CA LEU A 17 -40.51 -8.23 32.01
C LEU A 17 -39.22 -8.52 32.77
N TRP A 18 -38.12 -7.87 32.40
CA TRP A 18 -36.88 -7.92 33.17
C TRP A 18 -36.56 -6.54 33.75
N LEU A 19 -35.80 -6.52 34.84
CA LEU A 19 -35.28 -5.28 35.44
C LEU A 19 -33.96 -5.56 36.14
N SER A 20 -33.12 -4.54 36.28
CA SER A 20 -31.89 -4.62 37.07
C SER A 20 -32.08 -3.95 38.44
N VAL A 21 -31.56 -4.58 39.49
CA VAL A 21 -31.42 -3.99 40.83
C VAL A 21 -30.04 -4.34 41.36
N ASP A 22 -29.26 -3.33 41.71
CA ASP A 22 -27.91 -3.44 42.27
C ASP A 22 -26.97 -4.26 41.38
N GLY A 23 -27.02 -3.99 40.07
CA GLY A 23 -26.20 -4.66 39.06
C GLY A 23 -26.61 -6.11 38.76
N LYS A 24 -27.72 -6.61 39.31
CA LYS A 24 -28.28 -7.94 39.02
C LYS A 24 -29.57 -7.81 38.22
N VAL A 25 -29.68 -8.57 37.15
CA VAL A 25 -30.84 -8.64 36.27
C VAL A 25 -31.75 -9.78 36.71
N TYR A 26 -33.03 -9.46 36.85
CA TYR A 26 -34.08 -10.39 37.23
C TYR A 26 -35.16 -10.43 36.16
N ASN A 27 -35.60 -11.64 35.81
CA ASN A 27 -36.81 -11.87 35.05
C ASN A 27 -38.00 -11.84 36.01
N CYS A 28 -38.70 -10.73 36.02
CA CYS A 28 -39.84 -10.47 36.89
C CYS A 28 -41.19 -10.81 36.24
N THR A 29 -41.19 -11.49 35.08
CA THR A 29 -42.40 -11.82 34.30
C THR A 29 -43.41 -12.61 35.12
N GLN A 30 -42.97 -13.57 35.94
CA GLN A 30 -43.88 -14.32 36.81
C GLN A 30 -44.09 -13.62 38.16
N PHE A 31 -43.07 -12.90 38.64
CA PHE A 31 -43.12 -12.18 39.91
C PHE A 31 -44.13 -11.03 39.92
N GLN A 32 -44.36 -10.37 38.78
CA GLN A 32 -45.29 -9.25 38.69
C GLN A 32 -46.73 -9.57 39.15
N ASN A 33 -47.15 -10.84 39.01
CA ASN A 33 -48.47 -11.30 39.43
C ASN A 33 -48.61 -11.50 40.94
N ARG A 34 -47.48 -11.50 41.67
CA ARG A 34 -47.41 -11.68 43.12
C ARG A 34 -46.86 -10.44 43.84
N HIS A 35 -46.57 -9.37 43.10
CA HIS A 35 -46.05 -8.14 43.68
C HIS A 35 -47.16 -7.42 44.49
N PRO A 36 -46.94 -7.09 45.78
CA PRO A 36 -47.99 -6.55 46.67
C PRO A 36 -48.64 -5.26 46.18
N ALA A 37 -47.92 -4.46 45.40
CA ALA A 37 -48.42 -3.19 44.84
C ALA A 37 -48.90 -3.30 43.38
N GLY A 38 -49.05 -4.53 42.87
CA GLY A 38 -49.55 -4.84 41.54
C GLY A 38 -48.51 -4.74 40.41
N ALA A 39 -48.78 -5.43 39.30
CA ALA A 39 -47.90 -5.52 38.13
C ALA A 39 -47.62 -4.17 37.43
N ALA A 40 -48.59 -3.24 37.51
CA ALA A 40 -48.51 -1.94 36.85
C ALA A 40 -47.33 -1.06 37.32
N ILE A 41 -46.79 -1.30 38.52
CA ILE A 41 -45.64 -0.54 39.03
C ILE A 41 -44.33 -1.11 38.46
N LEU A 42 -44.21 -2.43 38.35
CA LEU A 42 -43.02 -3.07 37.79
C LEU A 42 -42.91 -2.79 36.28
N LEU A 43 -44.04 -2.74 35.57
CA LEU A 43 -44.07 -2.35 34.15
C LEU A 43 -43.51 -0.95 33.88
N LYS A 44 -43.60 -0.02 34.83
CA LYS A 44 -43.05 1.35 34.67
C LYS A 44 -41.53 1.39 34.65
N VAL A 45 -40.87 0.34 35.14
CA VAL A 45 -39.41 0.23 35.23
C VAL A 45 -38.88 -1.00 34.48
N ALA A 46 -39.74 -1.67 33.72
CA ALA A 46 -39.38 -2.83 32.92
C ALA A 46 -38.37 -2.45 31.84
N GLY A 47 -37.38 -3.31 31.63
CA GLY A 47 -36.26 -3.10 30.71
C GLY A 47 -35.26 -2.03 31.15
N THR A 48 -35.24 -1.65 32.44
CA THR A 48 -34.34 -0.60 32.95
C THR A 48 -33.57 -1.04 34.20
N ASP A 49 -32.52 -0.29 34.54
CA ASP A 49 -31.96 -0.33 35.88
C ASP A 49 -32.87 0.41 36.86
N ALA A 50 -33.57 -0.37 37.67
CA ALA A 50 -34.54 0.09 38.65
C ALA A 50 -33.93 0.26 40.05
N THR A 51 -32.60 0.24 40.21
CA THR A 51 -31.93 0.25 41.53
C THR A 51 -32.37 1.41 42.40
N GLN A 52 -32.42 2.63 41.85
CA GLN A 52 -32.81 3.83 42.61
C GLN A 52 -34.28 3.80 43.02
N GLN A 53 -35.16 3.34 42.12
CA GLN A 53 -36.59 3.20 42.35
C GLN A 53 -36.86 2.09 43.38
N PHE A 54 -36.10 1.00 43.33
CA PHE A 54 -36.17 -0.09 44.28
C PHE A 54 -35.77 0.37 45.68
N LEU A 55 -34.58 0.97 45.84
CA LEU A 55 -34.03 1.44 47.12
C LEU A 55 -34.88 2.53 47.78
N LYS A 56 -35.63 3.30 46.99
CA LYS A 56 -36.54 4.34 47.49
C LYS A 56 -37.73 3.77 48.28
N PHE A 57 -38.17 2.56 47.96
CA PHE A 57 -39.38 1.96 48.55
C PHE A 57 -39.11 0.64 49.28
N HIS A 58 -37.92 0.05 49.12
CA HIS A 58 -37.58 -1.27 49.64
C HIS A 58 -36.13 -1.33 50.15
N PRO A 59 -35.88 -1.95 51.32
CA PRO A 59 -34.53 -2.31 51.73
C PRO A 59 -34.03 -3.53 50.94
N THR A 60 -32.74 -3.57 50.60
CA THR A 60 -32.08 -4.64 49.79
C THR A 60 -32.34 -6.06 50.30
N ARG A 61 -32.56 -6.25 51.60
CA ARG A 61 -32.95 -7.55 52.17
C ARG A 61 -34.21 -8.15 51.55
N VAL A 62 -35.10 -7.35 50.95
CA VAL A 62 -36.37 -7.77 50.36
C VAL A 62 -36.17 -8.47 49.00
N LEU A 63 -34.98 -8.41 48.41
CA LEU A 63 -34.64 -9.12 47.17
C LEU A 63 -34.77 -10.65 47.29
N HIS A 64 -34.75 -11.24 48.50
CA HIS A 64 -35.01 -12.68 48.70
C HIS A 64 -36.43 -13.12 48.28
N MET A 65 -37.35 -12.18 48.08
CA MET A 65 -38.69 -12.50 47.57
C MET A 65 -38.67 -12.83 46.06
N LEU A 66 -37.60 -12.46 45.36
CA LEU A 66 -37.28 -12.97 44.04
C LEU A 66 -36.55 -14.29 44.23
N SER A 67 -36.98 -15.33 43.50
CA SER A 67 -36.34 -16.64 43.58
C SER A 67 -34.99 -16.64 42.86
N ASP A 68 -34.09 -17.56 43.21
CA ASP A 68 -32.84 -17.75 42.46
C ASP A 68 -33.11 -18.08 40.98
N SER A 69 -34.27 -18.67 40.65
CA SER A 69 -34.73 -18.90 39.28
C SER A 69 -35.18 -17.63 38.54
N ASP A 70 -35.48 -16.54 39.24
CA ASP A 70 -35.78 -15.24 38.62
C ASP A 70 -34.49 -14.47 38.29
N HIS A 71 -33.33 -14.88 38.84
CA HIS A 71 -32.05 -14.24 38.55
C HIS A 71 -31.48 -14.69 37.20
N VAL A 72 -31.32 -13.74 36.29
CA VAL A 72 -30.87 -13.98 34.92
C VAL A 72 -29.36 -13.79 34.78
N GLY A 73 -28.80 -12.81 35.50
CA GLY A 73 -27.40 -12.43 35.33
C GLY A 73 -27.04 -11.10 35.94
N SER A 74 -25.86 -10.58 35.59
CA SER A 74 -25.38 -9.27 36.04
C SER A 74 -25.45 -8.27 34.88
N LEU A 75 -25.93 -7.06 35.18
CA LEU A 75 -25.96 -5.94 34.23
C LEU A 75 -24.54 -5.42 34.03
N LEU A 76 -24.12 -5.26 32.77
CA LEU A 76 -22.81 -4.66 32.47
C LEU A 76 -22.77 -3.20 32.94
N PRO A 77 -21.67 -2.75 33.59
CA PRO A 77 -21.56 -1.37 34.06
C PRO A 77 -21.62 -0.38 32.88
N GLU A 78 -22.28 0.77 33.07
CA GLU A 78 -22.26 1.87 32.11
C GLU A 78 -20.82 2.36 31.89
N LEU A 79 -20.24 2.08 30.72
CA LEU A 79 -18.93 2.60 30.34
C LEU A 79 -19.05 4.09 30.02
N THR A 80 -18.70 4.94 30.99
CA THR A 80 -18.65 6.39 30.85
C THR A 80 -17.21 6.88 30.68
N MET A 81 -17.01 8.09 30.15
CA MET A 81 -15.67 8.69 30.14
C MET A 81 -15.12 8.91 31.55
N GLU A 82 -15.99 9.12 32.54
CA GLU A 82 -15.59 9.22 33.95
C GLU A 82 -15.05 7.88 34.46
N GLU A 83 -15.68 6.76 34.11
CA GLU A 83 -15.17 5.43 34.43
C GLU A 83 -13.85 5.15 33.72
N VAL A 84 -13.78 5.38 32.41
CA VAL A 84 -12.54 5.19 31.64
C VAL A 84 -11.38 5.99 32.24
N SER A 85 -11.62 7.20 32.74
CA SER A 85 -10.59 8.05 33.34
C SER A 85 -9.92 7.45 34.59
N LYS A 86 -10.56 6.49 35.26
CA LYS A 86 -10.00 5.77 36.41
C LYS A 86 -8.94 4.75 36.00
N HIS A 87 -9.01 4.25 34.76
CA HIS A 87 -8.11 3.24 34.19
C HIS A 87 -6.96 3.91 33.40
N ASN A 88 -6.11 4.65 34.14
CA ASN A 88 -5.09 5.53 33.56
C ASN A 88 -3.64 5.15 33.91
N THR A 89 -3.39 3.92 34.39
CA THR A 89 -2.07 3.49 34.86
C THR A 89 -1.48 2.37 34.00
N PRO A 90 -0.15 2.13 34.00
CA PRO A 90 0.44 1.02 33.25
C PRO A 90 -0.04 -0.38 33.67
N LYS A 91 -0.69 -0.54 34.83
CA LYS A 91 -1.25 -1.84 35.27
C LYS A 91 -2.76 -1.93 35.06
N ASP A 92 -3.37 -0.85 34.59
CA ASP A 92 -4.81 -0.70 34.42
C ASP A 92 -5.06 0.47 33.44
N LEU A 93 -5.04 0.15 32.14
CA LEU A 93 -4.89 1.10 31.03
C LEU A 93 -6.02 0.92 30.02
N TRP A 94 -7.04 1.77 30.10
CA TRP A 94 -8.10 1.80 29.10
C TRP A 94 -7.97 3.01 28.18
N VAL A 95 -8.43 2.87 26.95
CA VAL A 95 -8.49 3.97 25.97
C VAL A 95 -9.80 3.90 25.22
N VAL A 96 -10.33 5.06 24.83
CA VAL A 96 -11.47 5.12 23.91
C VAL A 96 -10.97 5.42 22.50
N VAL A 97 -11.36 4.58 21.54
CA VAL A 97 -11.13 4.82 20.11
C VAL A 97 -12.48 4.74 19.40
N ASP A 98 -12.87 5.84 18.80
CA ASP A 98 -14.13 6.05 18.09
C ASP A 98 -15.37 5.68 18.92
N GLY A 99 -15.33 6.07 20.20
CA GLY A 99 -16.41 5.79 21.14
C GLY A 99 -16.46 4.36 21.65
N GLN A 100 -15.52 3.49 21.27
CA GLN A 100 -15.37 2.14 21.81
C GLN A 100 -14.25 2.11 22.85
N VAL A 101 -14.51 1.54 24.03
CA VAL A 101 -13.53 1.36 25.10
C VAL A 101 -12.75 0.06 24.89
N TYR A 102 -11.43 0.16 25.01
CA TYR A 102 -10.50 -0.97 24.93
C TYR A 102 -9.62 -1.04 26.17
N ASP A 103 -9.45 -2.23 26.73
CA ASP A 103 -8.43 -2.54 27.72
C ASP A 103 -7.09 -2.81 27.01
N CYS A 104 -6.18 -1.85 27.08
CA CYS A 104 -4.86 -1.94 26.48
C CYS A 104 -3.78 -2.40 27.47
N THR A 105 -4.16 -2.86 28.67
CA THR A 105 -3.22 -3.20 29.76
C THR A 105 -2.22 -4.27 29.33
N ALA A 106 -2.69 -5.39 28.76
CA ALA A 106 -1.81 -6.43 28.25
C ALA A 106 -1.18 -6.05 26.90
N PHE A 107 -1.90 -5.29 26.08
CA PHE A 107 -1.46 -4.91 24.73
C PHE A 107 -0.28 -3.93 24.74
N GLN A 108 -0.15 -3.07 25.74
CA GLN A 108 0.90 -2.05 25.75
C GLN A 108 2.33 -2.61 25.65
N ALA A 109 2.57 -3.84 26.14
CA ALA A 109 3.88 -4.49 26.08
C ALA A 109 4.23 -4.99 24.66
N ARG A 110 3.21 -5.27 23.84
CA ARG A 110 3.33 -5.72 22.45
C ARG A 110 3.06 -4.62 21.43
N HIS A 111 2.78 -3.39 21.88
CA HIS A 111 2.51 -2.26 21.01
C HIS A 111 3.79 -1.85 20.24
N PRO A 112 3.79 -1.85 18.89
CA PRO A 112 4.99 -1.60 18.08
C PRO A 112 5.63 -0.23 18.30
N GLY A 113 4.85 0.79 18.67
CA GLY A 113 5.35 2.13 19.04
C GLY A 113 5.93 2.22 20.45
N GLY A 114 5.96 1.12 21.20
CA GLY A 114 6.33 1.05 22.61
C GLY A 114 5.18 1.41 23.56
N SER A 115 5.26 0.88 24.78
CA SER A 115 4.23 1.02 25.83
C SER A 115 3.98 2.47 26.26
N LYS A 116 5.03 3.30 26.26
CA LYS A 116 4.97 4.71 26.69
C LYS A 116 4.01 5.57 25.86
N ILE A 117 3.69 5.18 24.63
CA ILE A 117 2.77 5.95 23.78
C ILE A 117 1.32 5.72 24.23
N LEU A 118 0.95 4.47 24.52
CA LEU A 118 -0.38 4.14 25.03
C LEU A 118 -0.59 4.69 26.44
N GLN A 119 0.44 4.65 27.29
CA GLN A 119 0.39 5.21 28.64
C GLN A 119 0.09 6.72 28.66
N LYS A 120 0.46 7.47 27.61
CA LYS A 120 0.18 8.92 27.51
C LYS A 120 -1.29 9.25 27.24
N VAL A 121 -2.05 8.29 26.73
CA VAL A 121 -3.47 8.45 26.39
C VAL A 121 -4.36 7.56 27.25
N ALA A 122 -3.79 6.93 28.27
CA ALA A 122 -4.50 6.11 29.24
C ALA A 122 -5.61 6.91 29.95
N GLY A 123 -6.79 6.32 30.04
CA GLY A 123 -7.98 6.91 30.61
C GLY A 123 -8.61 8.04 29.79
N THR A 124 -8.29 8.16 28.51
CA THR A 124 -8.79 9.25 27.64
C THR A 124 -9.44 8.76 26.34
N ASP A 125 -10.17 9.66 25.67
CA ASP A 125 -10.56 9.47 24.29
C ASP A 125 -9.38 9.76 23.37
N ALA A 126 -8.76 8.68 22.91
CA ALA A 126 -7.58 8.68 22.09
C ALA A 126 -7.91 8.67 20.59
N THR A 127 -9.17 8.82 20.18
CA THR A 127 -9.59 8.68 18.76
C THR A 127 -8.75 9.54 17.82
N LYS A 128 -8.53 10.81 18.17
CA LYS A 128 -7.75 11.75 17.34
C LYS A 128 -6.28 11.34 17.24
N GLN A 129 -5.70 10.85 18.33
CA GLN A 129 -4.33 10.39 18.42
C GLN A 129 -4.17 9.05 17.70
N PHE A 130 -5.14 8.16 17.83
CA PHE A 130 -5.22 6.89 17.13
C PHE A 130 -5.25 7.12 15.62
N LEU A 131 -6.20 7.92 15.11
CA LEU A 131 -6.34 8.22 13.68
C LEU A 131 -5.15 8.99 13.08
N LYS A 132 -4.36 9.66 13.92
CA LYS A 132 -3.13 10.34 13.49
C LYS A 132 -2.00 9.36 13.15
N PHE A 133 -1.98 8.19 13.77
CA PHE A 133 -0.85 7.24 13.68
C PHE A 133 -1.26 5.84 13.22
N HIS A 134 -2.56 5.54 13.20
CA HIS A 134 -3.11 4.21 12.97
C HIS A 134 -4.39 4.30 12.12
N ARG A 135 -4.69 3.20 11.43
CA ARG A 135 -5.97 2.98 10.72
C ARG A 135 -6.82 1.99 11.53
N TYR A 136 -8.13 1.99 11.35
CA TYR A 136 -9.03 1.11 12.11
C TYR A 136 -8.71 -0.39 11.98
N GLY A 137 -8.17 -0.83 10.83
CA GLY A 137 -7.72 -2.22 10.65
C GLY A 137 -6.67 -2.69 11.66
N VAL A 138 -5.90 -1.77 12.26
CA VAL A 138 -4.92 -2.07 13.32
C VAL A 138 -5.60 -2.52 14.62
N LEU A 139 -6.88 -2.18 14.84
CA LEU A 139 -7.63 -2.67 16.00
C LEU A 139 -7.77 -4.20 16.01
N LYS A 140 -7.61 -4.88 14.86
CA LYS A 140 -7.56 -6.35 14.77
C LYS A 140 -6.34 -6.96 15.51
N MET A 141 -5.36 -6.15 15.95
CA MET A 141 -4.24 -6.60 16.78
C MET A 141 -4.60 -6.73 18.26
N LEU A 142 -5.69 -6.08 18.71
CA LEU A 142 -6.30 -6.28 20.02
C LEU A 142 -7.13 -7.57 19.98
N HIS A 143 -7.18 -8.31 21.09
CA HIS A 143 -8.09 -9.45 21.18
C HIS A 143 -9.53 -8.95 21.33
N GLU A 144 -10.51 -9.75 20.90
CA GLU A 144 -11.93 -9.43 21.11
C GLU A 144 -12.26 -9.25 22.60
N SER A 145 -11.55 -9.96 23.49
CA SER A 145 -11.64 -9.80 24.94
C SER A 145 -11.11 -8.47 25.46
N ASP A 146 -10.28 -7.77 24.68
CA ASP A 146 -9.74 -6.45 25.04
C ASP A 146 -10.76 -5.34 24.73
N LYS A 147 -11.89 -5.66 24.08
CA LYS A 147 -12.96 -4.71 23.73
C LYS A 147 -14.05 -4.75 24.79
N LEU A 148 -14.19 -3.65 25.54
CA LEU A 148 -15.06 -3.61 26.72
C LEU A 148 -16.49 -3.16 26.41
N GLY A 149 -16.67 -2.23 25.47
CA GLY A 149 -17.99 -1.73 25.04
C GLY A 149 -17.97 -0.25 24.63
N PRO A 150 -19.03 0.27 23.99
CA PRO A 150 -19.12 1.68 23.61
C PRO A 150 -19.37 2.60 24.80
N VAL A 151 -18.94 3.87 24.69
CA VAL A 151 -19.19 4.90 25.69
C VAL A 151 -20.65 5.38 25.62
N VAL A 152 -21.38 5.33 26.73
CA VAL A 152 -22.84 5.51 26.78
C VAL A 152 -23.37 6.79 26.10
N PRO A 153 -22.80 8.00 26.33
CA PRO A 153 -23.20 9.20 25.60
C PRO A 153 -23.03 9.14 24.07
N LYS A 154 -21.95 8.50 23.57
CA LYS A 154 -21.71 8.34 22.13
C LYS A 154 -22.61 7.27 21.53
N LEU A 155 -22.92 6.22 22.28
CA LEU A 155 -23.91 5.22 21.89
C LEU A 155 -25.30 5.86 21.72
N ARG A 156 -25.72 6.73 22.65
CA ARG A 156 -26.99 7.49 22.53
C ARG A 156 -26.99 8.43 21.32
N ALA A 157 -25.87 9.09 21.03
CA ALA A 157 -25.73 9.90 19.81
C ALA A 157 -25.73 9.06 18.52
N ARG A 158 -25.11 7.88 18.53
CA ARG A 158 -25.09 6.94 17.40
C ARG A 158 -26.48 6.34 17.14
N LEU A 159 -27.22 6.00 18.18
CA LEU A 159 -28.62 5.57 18.12
C LEU A 159 -29.56 6.69 17.66
N ALA A 160 -29.27 7.95 18.03
CA ALA A 160 -29.99 9.11 17.51
C ALA A 160 -29.69 9.36 16.02
N SER A 161 -28.43 9.22 15.58
CA SER A 161 -28.04 9.33 14.16
C SER A 161 -28.50 8.15 13.29
N ALA A 162 -28.80 7.00 13.90
CA ALA A 162 -29.35 5.83 13.21
C ALA A 162 -30.77 6.05 12.68
N GLN A 163 -31.42 7.20 12.97
CA GLN A 163 -32.73 7.59 12.44
C GLN A 163 -32.67 8.67 11.34
N GLU A 164 -31.51 9.30 11.06
CA GLU A 164 -31.42 10.49 10.18
C GLU A 164 -30.58 10.28 8.89
N GLY A 165 -30.16 9.04 8.57
CA GLY A 165 -29.39 8.74 7.37
C GLY A 165 -30.23 8.37 6.14
N ILE A 166 -29.65 8.47 4.95
CA ILE A 166 -30.25 7.96 3.70
C ILE A 166 -30.16 6.43 3.76
N PRO A 167 -31.28 5.68 3.69
CA PRO A 167 -31.23 4.22 3.72
C PRO A 167 -30.64 3.68 2.42
N LEU A 168 -29.94 2.55 2.49
CA LEU A 168 -29.34 1.92 1.32
C LEU A 168 -30.41 1.51 0.29
N SER A 169 -31.63 1.23 0.76
CA SER A 169 -32.80 1.00 -0.11
C SER A 169 -33.21 2.21 -0.94
N GLU A 170 -32.93 3.43 -0.48
CA GLU A 170 -33.11 4.64 -1.29
C GLU A 170 -31.98 4.75 -2.30
N VAL A 171 -30.72 4.55 -1.87
CA VAL A 171 -29.54 4.56 -2.76
C VAL A 171 -29.74 3.57 -3.92
N ALA A 172 -30.27 2.38 -3.65
CA ALA A 172 -30.54 1.33 -4.64
C ALA A 172 -31.50 1.74 -5.77
N LYS A 173 -32.32 2.78 -5.59
CA LYS A 173 -33.20 3.31 -6.65
C LYS A 173 -32.42 4.07 -7.73
N HIS A 174 -31.23 4.57 -7.40
CA HIS A 174 -30.36 5.38 -8.26
C HIS A 174 -29.23 4.53 -8.84
N ASN A 175 -29.60 3.55 -9.68
CA ASN A 175 -28.69 2.54 -10.22
C ASN A 175 -28.53 2.58 -11.75
N THR A 176 -28.89 3.69 -12.39
CA THR A 176 -28.89 3.81 -13.86
C THR A 176 -27.81 4.77 -14.35
N LYS A 177 -27.52 4.76 -15.65
CA LYS A 177 -26.52 5.66 -16.26
C LYS A 177 -26.87 7.14 -16.09
N ASP A 178 -28.15 7.50 -16.07
CA ASP A 178 -28.59 8.89 -15.96
C ASP A 178 -29.04 9.25 -14.53
N ASP A 179 -28.97 8.30 -13.59
CA ASP A 179 -29.29 8.48 -12.17
C ASP A 179 -28.51 7.47 -11.32
N LEU A 180 -27.33 7.89 -10.84
CA LEU A 180 -26.29 7.03 -10.27
C LEU A 180 -25.86 7.55 -8.90
N TRP A 181 -26.30 6.90 -7.82
CA TRP A 181 -25.80 7.15 -6.46
C TRP A 181 -24.95 6.00 -5.96
N VAL A 182 -23.98 6.31 -5.11
CA VAL A 182 -23.12 5.29 -4.47
C VAL A 182 -22.85 5.72 -3.02
N ALA A 183 -22.90 4.77 -2.10
CA ALA A 183 -22.43 4.97 -0.74
C ALA A 183 -20.95 4.59 -0.62
N VAL A 184 -20.14 5.46 -0.02
CA VAL A 184 -18.70 5.27 0.22
C VAL A 184 -18.37 5.84 1.58
N ASP A 185 -17.74 5.03 2.45
CA ASP A 185 -17.29 5.40 3.78
C ASP A 185 -18.41 6.02 4.63
N GLY A 186 -19.61 5.40 4.58
CA GLY A 186 -20.80 5.84 5.31
C GLY A 186 -21.41 7.16 4.80
N GLN A 187 -21.09 7.59 3.57
CA GLN A 187 -21.65 8.79 2.94
C GLN A 187 -22.20 8.48 1.55
N VAL A 188 -23.34 9.07 1.19
CA VAL A 188 -23.98 8.89 -0.11
C VAL A 188 -23.63 10.06 -1.05
N TYR A 189 -23.25 9.72 -2.28
CA TYR A 189 -22.87 10.66 -3.32
C TYR A 189 -23.68 10.45 -4.59
N ASN A 190 -24.07 11.54 -5.25
CA ASN A 190 -24.60 11.51 -6.61
C ASN A 190 -23.43 11.61 -7.61
N LEU A 191 -23.14 10.51 -8.31
CA LEU A 191 -22.02 10.41 -9.26
C LEU A 191 -22.48 10.52 -10.73
N THR A 192 -23.75 10.84 -11.00
CA THR A 192 -24.34 10.88 -12.36
C THR A 192 -23.50 11.69 -13.34
N GLU A 193 -23.12 12.92 -12.99
CA GLU A 193 -22.26 13.75 -13.85
C GLU A 193 -20.77 13.42 -13.70
N PHE A 194 -20.37 12.89 -12.55
CA PHE A 194 -18.98 12.55 -12.27
C PHE A 194 -18.49 11.36 -13.10
N GLN A 195 -19.35 10.39 -13.41
CA GLN A 195 -18.97 9.20 -14.16
C GLN A 195 -18.37 9.53 -15.55
N LYS A 196 -18.81 10.62 -16.20
CA LYS A 196 -18.32 11.07 -17.52
C LYS A 196 -16.85 11.52 -17.50
N ARG A 197 -16.36 11.91 -16.32
CA ARG A 197 -15.00 12.42 -16.07
C ARG A 197 -14.20 11.55 -15.10
N HIS A 198 -14.74 10.40 -14.71
CA HIS A 198 -14.09 9.48 -13.80
C HIS A 198 -12.85 8.86 -14.49
N PRO A 199 -11.63 8.97 -13.91
CA PRO A 199 -10.41 8.44 -14.54
C PRO A 199 -10.44 6.94 -14.82
N GLY A 200 -11.14 6.15 -13.99
CA GLY A 200 -11.36 4.72 -14.22
C GLY A 200 -12.39 4.39 -15.31
N GLY A 201 -13.06 5.40 -15.86
CA GLY A 201 -14.16 5.24 -16.80
C GLY A 201 -15.53 5.10 -16.12
N ALA A 202 -16.58 5.47 -16.86
CA ALA A 202 -17.97 5.39 -16.41
C ALA A 202 -18.46 3.96 -16.09
N PRO A 203 -18.09 2.91 -16.86
CA PRO A 203 -18.61 1.55 -16.61
C PRO A 203 -18.28 1.00 -15.22
N ILE A 204 -17.14 1.37 -14.63
CA ILE A 204 -16.76 0.93 -13.28
C ILE A 204 -17.71 1.48 -12.23
N LEU A 205 -18.13 2.74 -12.36
CA LEU A 205 -19.10 3.34 -11.44
C LEU A 205 -20.51 2.81 -11.66
N GLN A 206 -20.86 2.48 -12.91
CA GLN A 206 -22.15 1.87 -13.25
C GLN A 206 -22.31 0.47 -12.62
N LYS A 207 -21.23 -0.32 -12.54
CA LYS A 207 -21.24 -1.64 -11.87
C LYS A 207 -21.57 -1.57 -10.38
N VAL A 208 -21.27 -0.46 -9.71
CA VAL A 208 -21.50 -0.28 -8.26
C VAL A 208 -22.64 0.72 -7.97
N ALA A 209 -23.38 1.12 -9.01
CA ALA A 209 -24.48 2.05 -8.90
C ALA A 209 -25.57 1.50 -7.98
N GLY A 210 -26.07 2.33 -7.07
CA GLY A 210 -27.08 1.97 -6.09
C GLY A 210 -26.59 1.13 -4.90
N THR A 211 -25.27 0.97 -4.72
CA THR A 211 -24.69 0.10 -3.68
C THR A 211 -23.77 0.85 -2.70
N ASP A 212 -23.40 0.18 -1.61
CA ASP A 212 -22.24 0.57 -0.79
C ASP A 212 -20.98 0.00 -1.43
N ALA A 213 -20.21 0.90 -2.06
CA ALA A 213 -18.97 0.56 -2.75
C ALA A 213 -17.73 0.85 -1.90
N THR A 214 -17.85 0.96 -0.58
CA THR A 214 -16.73 1.34 0.31
C THR A 214 -15.53 0.40 0.15
N LYS A 215 -15.76 -0.91 0.11
CA LYS A 215 -14.71 -1.92 -0.05
C LYS A 215 -13.98 -1.77 -1.40
N GLN A 216 -14.74 -1.63 -2.48
CA GLN A 216 -14.23 -1.44 -3.84
C GLN A 216 -13.51 -0.09 -3.98
N PHE A 217 -14.05 0.98 -3.38
CA PHE A 217 -13.45 2.30 -3.41
C PHE A 217 -12.10 2.31 -2.69
N LEU A 218 -12.03 1.80 -1.45
CA LEU A 218 -10.81 1.76 -0.65
C LEU A 218 -9.74 0.84 -1.24
N LYS A 219 -10.13 -0.18 -2.02
CA LYS A 219 -9.20 -1.05 -2.76
C LYS A 219 -8.39 -0.29 -3.81
N PHE A 220 -8.99 0.71 -4.46
CA PHE A 220 -8.37 1.42 -5.59
C PHE A 220 -8.06 2.90 -5.33
N HIS A 221 -8.59 3.49 -4.24
CA HIS A 221 -8.50 4.93 -3.97
C HIS A 221 -8.15 5.23 -2.49
N PRO A 222 -7.36 6.28 -2.22
CA PRO A 222 -7.24 6.81 -0.85
C PRO A 222 -8.58 7.30 -0.27
N THR A 223 -8.74 7.22 1.06
CA THR A 223 -9.82 7.90 1.79
C THR A 223 -9.87 9.42 1.53
N ASP A 224 -8.74 10.03 1.22
CA ASP A 224 -8.60 11.46 0.93
C ASP A 224 -8.89 11.83 -0.53
N VAL A 225 -9.06 10.86 -1.46
CA VAL A 225 -9.67 11.12 -2.79
C VAL A 225 -11.16 11.45 -2.67
N ILE A 226 -11.80 11.21 -1.52
CA ILE A 226 -13.08 11.84 -1.19
C ILE A 226 -12.98 13.38 -1.27
N ARG A 227 -11.78 13.98 -1.12
CA ARG A 227 -11.58 15.42 -1.39
C ARG A 227 -11.65 15.77 -2.89
N MET A 228 -11.41 14.83 -3.80
CA MET A 228 -11.69 15.01 -5.24
C MET A 228 -13.19 14.97 -5.52
N LEU A 229 -13.99 14.37 -4.63
CA LEU A 229 -15.45 14.51 -4.60
C LEU A 229 -15.91 15.89 -4.08
N LYS A 230 -15.01 16.86 -3.82
CA LYS A 230 -15.40 18.24 -3.43
C LYS A 230 -16.38 18.90 -4.40
N ASN A 231 -16.31 18.54 -5.68
CA ASN A 231 -17.16 19.05 -6.74
C ASN A 231 -18.17 18.00 -7.23
N VAL A 232 -18.44 17.01 -6.38
CA VAL A 232 -19.45 15.97 -6.57
C VAL A 232 -20.51 16.21 -5.51
N GLU A 233 -21.77 16.06 -5.90
CA GLU A 233 -22.88 16.32 -5.01
C GLU A 233 -22.92 15.25 -3.90
N LYS A 234 -22.69 15.70 -2.66
CA LYS A 234 -22.75 14.88 -1.46
C LYS A 234 -24.14 15.03 -0.85
N LEU A 235 -24.88 13.92 -0.79
CA LEU A 235 -26.30 13.93 -0.44
C LEU A 235 -26.52 13.82 1.08
N GLY A 236 -25.69 13.05 1.77
CA GLY A 236 -25.80 12.89 3.22
C GLY A 236 -25.13 11.62 3.76
N PRO A 237 -25.23 11.38 5.08
CA PRO A 237 -24.77 10.13 5.69
C PRO A 237 -25.65 8.94 5.29
N LEU A 238 -25.04 7.76 5.13
CA LEU A 238 -25.78 6.48 4.99
C LEU A 238 -26.41 6.11 6.33
N LEU A 239 -27.59 5.47 6.30
CA LEU A 239 -28.26 4.96 7.50
C LEU A 239 -27.35 3.98 8.25
N ALA A 240 -27.13 4.23 9.55
CA ALA A 240 -26.15 3.49 10.34
C ALA A 240 -26.46 1.98 10.49
N SER A 241 -27.74 1.59 10.40
CA SER A 241 -28.16 0.17 10.37
C SER A 241 -27.81 -0.54 9.07
N ASP A 242 -27.63 0.22 7.98
CA ASP A 242 -27.38 -0.30 6.64
C ASP A 242 -25.88 -0.33 6.31
N ILE A 243 -25.03 0.18 7.21
CA ILE A 243 -23.58 0.01 7.13
C ILE A 243 -23.29 -1.48 7.41
N PRO A 244 -22.79 -2.26 6.43
CA PRO A 244 -22.58 -3.69 6.64
C PRO A 244 -21.59 -3.93 7.79
N GLU A 245 -21.98 -4.73 8.77
CA GLU A 245 -20.99 -5.35 9.66
C GLU A 245 -20.17 -6.34 8.82
N ASP A 246 -18.83 -6.23 8.86
CA ASP A 246 -17.88 -7.08 8.15
C ASP A 246 -17.96 -8.53 8.68
N THR A 247 -19.04 -9.23 8.31
CA THR A 247 -19.49 -10.53 8.82
C THR A 247 -19.32 -11.66 7.80
N GLU A 248 -18.86 -11.34 6.59
CA GLU A 248 -18.54 -12.34 5.58
C GLU A 248 -17.35 -13.19 6.01
N ALA A 249 -17.51 -14.51 5.96
CA ALA A 249 -16.41 -15.43 6.22
C ALA A 249 -15.32 -15.24 5.16
N PRO A 250 -14.03 -15.21 5.54
CA PRO A 250 -12.95 -15.01 4.58
C PRO A 250 -12.96 -16.12 3.53
N THR A 251 -12.82 -15.72 2.26
CA THR A 251 -12.66 -16.59 1.11
C THR A 251 -11.45 -17.52 1.29
N GLU A 252 -11.41 -18.63 0.56
CA GLU A 252 -10.27 -19.55 0.62
C GLU A 252 -8.95 -18.87 0.24
N SER A 253 -8.99 -17.92 -0.70
CA SER A 253 -7.85 -17.07 -1.07
C SER A 253 -7.38 -16.22 0.12
N GLU A 254 -8.30 -15.54 0.81
CA GLU A 254 -7.98 -14.74 2.00
C GLU A 254 -7.44 -15.60 3.15
N LYS A 255 -7.99 -16.80 3.36
CA LYS A 255 -7.46 -17.77 4.34
C LYS A 255 -6.03 -18.20 4.00
N GLN A 256 -5.74 -18.46 2.74
CA GLN A 256 -4.39 -18.80 2.28
C GLN A 256 -3.42 -17.63 2.46
N LEU A 257 -3.82 -16.41 2.09
CA LEU A 257 -3.02 -15.21 2.31
C LEU A 257 -2.72 -15.01 3.80
N GLN A 258 -3.73 -15.13 4.68
CA GLN A 258 -3.53 -15.06 6.13
C GLN A 258 -2.59 -16.14 6.66
N LYS A 259 -2.62 -17.35 6.09
CA LYS A 259 -1.70 -18.44 6.44
C LYS A 259 -0.26 -18.08 6.04
N PHE A 260 -0.04 -17.60 4.82
CA PHE A 260 1.29 -17.18 4.36
C PHE A 260 1.79 -15.96 5.13
N GLU A 261 0.90 -15.03 5.46
CA GLU A 261 1.18 -13.84 6.27
C GLU A 261 1.72 -14.23 7.65
N LYS A 262 1.08 -15.20 8.32
CA LYS A 262 1.53 -15.76 9.60
C LYS A 262 2.82 -16.58 9.49
N ALA A 263 3.08 -17.17 8.33
CA ALA A 263 4.25 -18.00 8.05
C ALA A 263 5.43 -17.21 7.45
N LYS A 264 5.34 -15.87 7.38
CA LYS A 264 6.44 -15.05 6.85
C LYS A 264 7.71 -15.25 7.68
N PRO A 265 8.87 -15.44 7.03
CA PRO A 265 10.12 -15.52 7.76
C PRO A 265 10.39 -14.20 8.48
N PRO A 266 11.08 -14.21 9.64
CA PRO A 266 11.54 -12.99 10.28
C PRO A 266 12.38 -12.15 9.32
N LEU A 267 12.28 -10.82 9.40
CA LEU A 267 13.00 -9.91 8.50
C LEU A 267 14.54 -10.12 8.51
N GLY A 268 15.09 -10.62 9.62
CA GLY A 268 16.51 -10.96 9.74
C GLY A 268 16.95 -12.17 8.89
N GLU A 269 16.01 -13.03 8.48
CA GLU A 269 16.25 -14.17 7.58
C GLU A 269 16.16 -13.78 6.11
N MET A 270 15.81 -12.53 5.79
CA MET A 270 15.89 -12.01 4.43
C MET A 270 17.37 -11.73 4.12
N LEU A 271 17.93 -12.51 3.21
CA LEU A 271 19.36 -12.51 2.86
C LEU A 271 19.64 -11.78 1.56
N ASN A 272 18.64 -11.63 0.69
CA ASN A 272 18.80 -10.97 -0.59
C ASN A 272 17.46 -10.45 -1.16
N LEU A 273 17.52 -9.72 -2.27
CA LEU A 273 16.33 -9.14 -2.89
C LEU A 273 15.33 -10.14 -3.47
N PHE A 274 15.78 -11.35 -3.85
CA PHE A 274 14.90 -12.41 -4.37
C PHE A 274 14.04 -13.02 -3.26
N ASP A 275 14.48 -12.98 -2.01
CA ASP A 275 13.69 -13.48 -0.89
C ASP A 275 12.40 -12.65 -0.74
N PHE A 276 12.48 -11.32 -0.89
CA PHE A 276 11.30 -10.45 -0.86
C PHE A 276 10.35 -10.74 -2.02
N GLU A 277 10.89 -11.03 -3.21
CA GLU A 277 10.10 -11.43 -4.38
C GLU A 277 9.36 -12.75 -4.13
N LEU A 278 10.04 -13.73 -3.53
CA LEU A 278 9.44 -15.01 -3.15
C LEU A 278 8.32 -14.83 -2.13
N VAL A 279 8.55 -14.08 -1.05
CA VAL A 279 7.53 -13.81 -0.02
C VAL A 279 6.34 -13.06 -0.64
N ALA A 280 6.61 -12.01 -1.43
CA ALA A 280 5.57 -11.23 -2.09
C ALA A 280 4.71 -12.09 -3.02
N SER A 281 5.31 -13.08 -3.71
CA SER A 281 4.56 -14.01 -4.57
C SER A 281 3.55 -14.90 -3.83
N LYS A 282 3.65 -14.98 -2.50
CA LYS A 282 2.78 -15.79 -1.63
C LYS A 282 1.82 -14.97 -0.78
N THR A 283 2.16 -13.71 -0.48
CA THR A 283 1.39 -12.86 0.45
C THR A 283 0.66 -11.71 -0.21
N LEU A 284 0.99 -11.35 -1.44
CA LEU A 284 0.23 -10.34 -2.19
C LEU A 284 -1.07 -10.95 -2.72
N GLU A 285 -2.12 -10.12 -2.75
CA GLU A 285 -3.29 -10.43 -3.55
C GLU A 285 -2.89 -10.66 -5.02
N ARG A 286 -3.59 -11.58 -5.68
CA ARG A 286 -3.27 -12.02 -7.04
C ARG A 286 -3.17 -10.85 -8.02
N THR A 287 -4.07 -9.88 -7.92
CA THR A 287 -4.09 -8.67 -8.74
C THR A 287 -2.86 -7.80 -8.52
N ALA A 288 -2.46 -7.58 -7.26
CA ALA A 288 -1.25 -6.84 -6.92
C ALA A 288 0.02 -7.56 -7.42
N TRP A 289 0.09 -8.88 -7.20
CA TRP A 289 1.20 -9.70 -7.66
C TRP A 289 1.32 -9.67 -9.19
N TYR A 290 0.22 -9.87 -9.92
CA TYR A 290 0.22 -9.83 -11.39
C TYR A 290 0.58 -8.44 -11.91
N TYR A 291 0.08 -7.37 -11.30
CA TYR A 291 0.43 -6.01 -11.70
C TYR A 291 1.93 -5.74 -11.55
N TYR A 292 2.53 -6.08 -10.41
CA TYR A 292 3.96 -5.84 -10.13
C TYR A 292 4.90 -6.79 -10.87
N SER A 293 4.59 -8.09 -10.91
CA SER A 293 5.46 -9.12 -11.50
C SER A 293 5.38 -9.20 -13.02
N SER A 294 4.33 -8.66 -13.64
CA SER A 294 4.16 -8.71 -15.09
C SER A 294 5.16 -7.84 -15.86
N ALA A 295 5.41 -8.28 -17.09
CA ALA A 295 6.09 -7.57 -18.16
C ALA A 295 5.26 -7.68 -19.46
N ALA A 296 5.75 -7.07 -20.54
CA ALA A 296 5.10 -7.14 -21.84
C ALA A 296 5.15 -8.57 -22.41
N ASP A 297 4.14 -8.95 -23.18
CA ASP A 297 4.08 -10.16 -24.00
C ASP A 297 4.67 -11.40 -23.28
N ASP A 298 5.76 -11.97 -23.82
CA ASP A 298 6.41 -13.18 -23.31
C ASP A 298 7.38 -12.92 -22.13
N GLU A 299 7.55 -11.66 -21.73
CA GLU A 299 8.44 -11.18 -20.67
C GLU A 299 9.93 -11.53 -20.89
N ILE A 300 10.39 -11.68 -22.14
CA ILE A 300 11.78 -12.01 -22.49
C ILE A 300 12.69 -10.87 -22.07
N THR A 301 12.39 -9.63 -22.47
CA THR A 301 13.15 -8.43 -22.11
C THR A 301 13.28 -8.28 -20.61
N MET A 302 12.22 -8.56 -19.84
CA MET A 302 12.29 -8.48 -18.37
C MET A 302 13.37 -9.40 -17.79
N ARG A 303 13.42 -10.66 -18.25
CA ARG A 303 14.42 -11.64 -17.80
C ARG A 303 15.80 -11.29 -18.35
N GLU A 304 15.85 -10.83 -19.59
CA GLU A 304 17.06 -10.50 -20.33
C GLU A 304 17.80 -9.31 -19.73
N ASN A 305 17.05 -8.31 -19.23
CA ASN A 305 17.60 -7.21 -18.42
C ASN A 305 18.48 -7.69 -17.26
N HIS A 306 18.07 -8.77 -16.57
CA HIS A 306 18.87 -9.34 -15.47
C HIS A 306 19.98 -10.25 -16.00
N ARG A 307 19.68 -11.13 -16.96
CA ARG A 307 20.64 -12.08 -17.53
C ARG A 307 21.85 -11.39 -18.16
N ALA A 308 21.68 -10.22 -18.76
CA ALA A 308 22.78 -9.48 -19.37
C ALA A 308 23.91 -9.14 -18.39
N TYR A 309 23.62 -8.92 -17.10
CA TYR A 309 24.65 -8.71 -16.10
C TYR A 309 25.54 -9.95 -15.90
N GLN A 310 25.06 -11.16 -16.21
CA GLN A 310 25.83 -12.41 -16.12
C GLN A 310 26.84 -12.57 -17.27
N ARG A 311 26.75 -11.75 -18.32
CA ARG A 311 27.74 -11.71 -19.41
C ARG A 311 28.97 -10.87 -19.05
N ILE A 312 28.91 -10.12 -17.95
CA ILE A 312 29.96 -9.21 -17.49
C ILE A 312 30.62 -9.82 -16.26
N PHE A 313 31.93 -10.03 -16.33
CA PHE A 313 32.74 -10.55 -15.23
C PHE A 313 33.64 -9.45 -14.65
N PHE A 314 34.10 -9.62 -13.42
CA PHE A 314 35.03 -8.69 -12.77
C PHE A 314 36.49 -9.11 -12.98
N ARG A 315 37.39 -8.11 -12.94
CA ARG A 315 38.84 -8.26 -12.94
C ARG A 315 39.39 -7.68 -11.63
N PRO A 316 39.34 -8.44 -10.52
CA PRO A 316 39.69 -7.93 -9.20
C PRO A 316 41.19 -7.59 -9.09
N ARG A 317 41.49 -6.56 -8.30
CA ARG A 317 42.85 -6.19 -7.92
C ARG A 317 43.20 -6.85 -6.59
N VAL A 318 44.37 -7.46 -6.52
CA VAL A 318 44.90 -8.08 -5.29
C VAL A 318 45.93 -7.15 -4.62
N LEU A 319 46.21 -7.38 -3.32
CA LEU A 319 47.15 -6.59 -2.52
C LEU A 319 46.84 -5.08 -2.45
N VAL A 320 45.56 -4.72 -2.51
CA VAL A 320 45.07 -3.34 -2.28
C VAL A 320 44.55 -3.23 -0.84
N ASN A 321 44.93 -2.17 -0.12
CA ASN A 321 44.38 -1.91 1.21
C ASN A 321 42.92 -1.44 1.10
N VAL A 322 41.99 -2.34 1.42
CA VAL A 322 40.53 -2.13 1.38
C VAL A 322 39.89 -2.13 2.78
N SER A 323 40.68 -1.82 3.81
CA SER A 323 40.17 -1.72 5.20
C SER A 323 39.02 -0.71 5.33
N LYS A 324 39.06 0.37 4.55
CA LYS A 324 38.02 1.39 4.45
C LYS A 324 37.48 1.47 3.01
N VAL A 325 36.16 1.54 2.89
CA VAL A 325 35.42 1.69 1.63
C VAL A 325 34.39 2.80 1.81
N ASP A 326 34.22 3.65 0.79
CA ASP A 326 33.21 4.70 0.72
C ASP A 326 32.25 4.45 -0.46
N THR A 327 30.97 4.29 -0.14
CA THR A 327 29.88 4.08 -1.10
C THR A 327 29.14 5.37 -1.44
N THR A 328 29.59 6.51 -0.91
CA THR A 328 28.92 7.80 -1.13
C THR A 328 28.85 8.13 -2.62
N ALA A 329 27.63 8.31 -3.12
CA ALA A 329 27.35 8.77 -4.48
C ALA A 329 27.00 10.25 -4.51
N LYS A 330 26.94 10.80 -5.73
CA LYS A 330 26.40 12.13 -5.97
C LYS A 330 25.42 12.07 -7.13
N PHE A 331 24.25 12.68 -6.98
CA PHE A 331 23.25 12.82 -8.05
C PHE A 331 23.01 14.30 -8.29
N PHE A 332 23.33 14.80 -9.47
CA PHE A 332 23.31 16.24 -9.79
C PHE A 332 24.02 17.10 -8.74
N GLY A 333 25.14 16.59 -8.22
CA GLY A 333 25.96 17.25 -7.19
C GLY A 333 25.48 17.08 -5.74
N ARG A 334 24.29 16.50 -5.52
CA ARG A 334 23.72 16.24 -4.18
C ARG A 334 24.17 14.88 -3.66
N LYS A 335 24.50 14.80 -2.37
CA LYS A 335 25.07 13.61 -1.74
C LYS A 335 24.00 12.52 -1.56
N SER A 336 24.37 11.27 -1.82
CA SER A 336 23.61 10.08 -1.41
C SER A 336 24.53 9.06 -0.77
N THR A 337 24.02 8.27 0.17
CA THR A 337 24.76 7.22 0.88
C THR A 337 25.17 6.05 -0.03
N LEU A 338 24.42 5.83 -1.11
CA LEU A 338 24.59 4.72 -2.03
C LEU A 338 24.39 5.15 -3.49
N PRO A 339 24.98 4.43 -4.45
CA PRO A 339 24.80 4.68 -5.88
C PRO A 339 23.48 4.14 -6.45
N ILE A 340 22.43 4.06 -5.62
CA ILE A 340 21.11 3.55 -6.00
C ILE A 340 20.02 4.58 -5.71
N TYR A 341 18.88 4.45 -6.37
CA TYR A 341 17.66 5.19 -6.05
C TYR A 341 16.43 4.30 -6.22
N ILE A 342 15.35 4.63 -5.50
CA ILE A 342 14.04 4.01 -5.72
C ILE A 342 13.47 4.59 -7.02
N THR A 343 13.33 3.77 -8.07
CA THR A 343 12.78 4.23 -9.36
C THR A 343 11.25 4.33 -9.30
N ALA A 344 10.68 5.14 -10.19
CA ALA A 344 9.23 5.37 -10.23
C ALA A 344 8.47 4.05 -10.45
N THR A 345 7.54 3.79 -9.55
CA THR A 345 6.56 2.71 -9.65
C THR A 345 5.20 3.30 -9.30
N ALA A 346 4.18 2.90 -10.05
CA ALA A 346 2.80 3.34 -9.85
C ALA A 346 2.05 2.33 -9.00
N LEU A 347 0.93 2.77 -8.42
CA LEU A 347 0.00 1.93 -7.69
C LEU A 347 0.64 1.18 -6.51
N ALA A 348 1.49 1.82 -5.71
CA ALA A 348 2.10 1.18 -4.54
C ALA A 348 1.06 0.72 -3.50
N ARG A 349 -0.15 1.30 -3.52
CA ARG A 349 -1.24 0.87 -2.62
C ARG A 349 -1.80 -0.52 -2.90
N LEU A 350 -1.54 -1.09 -4.08
CA LEU A 350 -1.85 -2.50 -4.33
C LEU A 350 -1.07 -3.43 -3.39
N GLY A 351 0.13 -3.03 -2.97
CA GLY A 351 0.98 -3.83 -2.11
C GLY A 351 0.98 -3.43 -0.64
N HIS A 352 0.72 -2.17 -0.33
CA HIS A 352 0.71 -1.68 1.05
C HIS A 352 -0.22 -0.47 1.21
N PRO A 353 -1.10 -0.39 2.23
CA PRO A 353 -2.10 0.68 2.34
C PRO A 353 -1.53 2.11 2.37
N ASP A 354 -0.34 2.29 2.96
CA ASP A 354 0.37 3.59 2.96
C ASP A 354 1.08 3.92 1.63
N GLY A 355 1.13 3.00 0.66
CA GLY A 355 1.64 3.24 -0.69
C GLY A 355 3.07 3.80 -0.73
N GLU A 356 3.29 4.78 -1.61
CA GLU A 356 4.61 5.35 -1.89
C GLU A 356 5.23 6.07 -0.67
N ILE A 357 4.43 6.45 0.34
CA ILE A 357 4.94 7.07 1.58
C ILE A 357 5.88 6.12 2.33
N VAL A 358 5.63 4.80 2.25
CA VAL A 358 6.52 3.79 2.85
C VAL A 358 7.92 3.86 2.23
N LEU A 359 7.98 3.96 0.90
CA LEU A 359 9.23 4.11 0.16
C LEU A 359 9.91 5.44 0.52
N THR A 360 9.15 6.51 0.73
CA THR A 360 9.65 7.82 1.15
C THR A 360 10.34 7.75 2.49
N ARG A 361 9.68 7.21 3.52
CA ARG A 361 10.24 7.11 4.87
C ARG A 361 11.48 6.23 4.91
N ALA A 362 11.45 5.10 4.21
CA ALA A 362 12.60 4.19 4.11
C ALA A 362 13.80 4.86 3.40
N ALA A 363 13.57 5.49 2.24
CA ALA A 363 14.61 6.19 1.50
C ALA A 363 15.23 7.34 2.31
N ALA A 364 14.43 8.04 3.12
CA ALA A 364 14.91 9.10 4.01
C ALA A 364 15.90 8.57 5.05
N LYS A 365 15.52 7.47 5.73
CA LYS A 365 16.34 6.84 6.77
C LYS A 365 17.65 6.26 6.22
N GLU A 366 17.62 5.74 5.00
CA GLU A 366 18.81 5.14 4.37
C GLU A 366 19.61 6.14 3.51
N GLY A 367 19.13 7.38 3.34
CA GLY A 367 19.86 8.46 2.68
C GLY A 367 19.98 8.33 1.15
N ILE A 368 18.97 7.74 0.50
CA ILE A 368 18.90 7.58 -0.96
C ILE A 368 17.75 8.38 -1.59
N PRO A 369 17.84 8.78 -2.86
CA PRO A 369 16.73 9.44 -3.54
C PRO A 369 15.56 8.50 -3.82
N GLN A 370 14.37 9.08 -3.89
CA GLN A 370 13.17 8.41 -4.41
C GLN A 370 12.66 9.16 -5.64
N MET A 371 12.30 8.43 -6.69
CA MET A 371 11.57 8.93 -7.83
C MET A 371 10.08 8.56 -7.70
N LEU A 372 9.22 9.56 -7.58
CA LEU A 372 7.77 9.41 -7.50
C LEU A 372 7.16 9.33 -8.91
N SER A 373 6.21 8.44 -9.15
CA SER A 373 5.49 8.36 -10.43
C SER A 373 4.45 9.47 -10.58
N THR A 374 4.18 9.93 -11.81
CA THR A 374 2.97 10.73 -12.12
C THR A 374 1.69 9.98 -11.72
N LEU A 375 1.74 8.65 -11.72
CA LEU A 375 0.61 7.73 -11.53
C LEU A 375 0.70 7.03 -10.17
N ALA A 376 1.39 7.63 -9.21
CA ALA A 376 1.48 7.14 -7.84
C ALA A 376 0.09 7.07 -7.20
N SER A 377 -0.11 6.15 -6.26
CA SER A 377 -1.33 6.12 -5.44
C SER A 377 -1.38 7.28 -4.44
N CYS A 378 -0.22 7.74 -3.97
CA CYS A 378 -0.07 8.92 -3.14
C CYS A 378 0.19 10.18 -3.98
N SER A 379 -0.35 11.30 -3.53
CA SER A 379 -0.11 12.62 -4.12
C SER A 379 1.31 13.13 -3.87
N VAL A 380 1.76 14.08 -4.70
CA VAL A 380 3.05 14.76 -4.50
C VAL A 380 3.09 15.48 -3.15
N ASP A 381 1.95 16.05 -2.71
CA ASP A 381 1.86 16.74 -1.42
C ASP A 381 2.07 15.78 -0.25
N GLU A 382 1.39 14.63 -0.23
CA GLU A 382 1.57 13.61 0.82
C GLU A 382 3.02 13.11 0.91
N VAL A 383 3.65 12.84 -0.24
CA VAL A 383 5.05 12.39 -0.30
C VAL A 383 5.99 13.48 0.19
N CYS A 384 5.78 14.74 -0.20
CA CYS A 384 6.57 15.87 0.26
C CYS A 384 6.31 16.23 1.73
N ASP A 385 5.15 15.89 2.30
CA ASP A 385 4.87 16.02 3.73
C ASP A 385 5.55 14.92 4.55
N ALA A 386 5.77 13.74 3.95
CA ALA A 386 6.42 12.61 4.59
C ALA A 386 7.95 12.62 4.51
N LYS A 387 8.55 13.38 3.59
CA LYS A 387 10.01 13.42 3.39
C LYS A 387 10.73 14.22 4.47
N THR A 388 12.03 13.93 4.67
CA THR A 388 12.89 14.83 5.47
C THR A 388 13.39 16.02 4.63
N PRO A 389 13.79 17.15 5.24
CA PRO A 389 14.25 18.33 4.50
C PRO A 389 15.42 18.05 3.55
N GLU A 390 16.35 17.17 3.96
CA GLU A 390 17.54 16.80 3.20
C GLU A 390 17.28 15.73 2.13
N GLN A 391 16.11 15.07 2.17
CA GLN A 391 15.77 13.99 1.24
C GLN A 391 15.43 14.52 -0.15
N ASP A 392 16.04 13.87 -1.14
CA ASP A 392 15.80 14.12 -2.55
C ASP A 392 14.60 13.32 -3.05
N ILE A 393 13.59 14.05 -3.51
CA ILE A 393 12.45 13.52 -4.26
C ILE A 393 12.56 14.00 -5.69
N TRP A 394 12.59 13.06 -6.62
CA TRP A 394 12.44 13.30 -8.05
C TRP A 394 11.02 12.97 -8.47
N LEU A 395 10.55 13.61 -9.52
CA LEU A 395 9.24 13.33 -10.12
C LEU A 395 9.45 12.74 -11.51
N GLN A 396 8.95 11.53 -11.72
CA GLN A 396 8.75 10.98 -13.04
C GLN A 396 7.51 11.64 -13.66
N VAL A 397 7.65 12.13 -14.89
CA VAL A 397 6.62 12.89 -15.61
C VAL A 397 6.17 12.12 -16.85
N TYR A 398 4.87 11.89 -16.95
CA TYR A 398 4.19 11.66 -18.22
C TYR A 398 3.65 12.98 -18.77
N VAL A 399 3.93 13.25 -20.05
CA VAL A 399 3.45 14.48 -20.69
C VAL A 399 2.02 14.25 -21.15
N ASN A 400 1.13 15.13 -20.69
CA ASN A 400 -0.27 15.15 -21.12
C ASN A 400 -0.41 15.86 -22.48
N ALA A 401 -1.38 15.43 -23.28
CA ALA A 401 -1.71 16.06 -24.57
C ALA A 401 -1.95 17.58 -24.40
N ASP A 402 -2.61 17.97 -23.29
CA ASP A 402 -2.59 19.34 -22.82
C ASP A 402 -1.27 19.66 -22.10
N ARG A 403 -0.41 20.40 -22.80
CA ARG A 403 0.88 20.86 -22.29
C ARG A 403 0.74 21.78 -21.08
N GLN A 404 -0.37 22.51 -20.92
CA GLN A 404 -0.58 23.37 -19.77
C GLN A 404 -0.73 22.55 -18.48
N VAL A 405 -1.45 21.43 -18.52
CA VAL A 405 -1.57 20.49 -17.38
C VAL A 405 -0.19 20.00 -16.95
N THR A 406 0.66 19.62 -17.91
CA THR A 406 2.04 19.17 -17.62
C THR A 406 2.86 20.28 -16.97
N ARG A 407 2.76 21.51 -17.47
CA ARG A 407 3.48 22.68 -16.93
C ARG A 407 3.08 22.94 -15.47
N GLU A 408 1.79 22.99 -15.19
CA GLU A 408 1.27 23.24 -13.85
C GLU A 408 1.68 22.15 -12.87
N PHE A 409 1.62 20.89 -13.31
CA PHE A 409 2.05 19.74 -12.50
C PHE A 409 3.52 19.84 -12.09
N ILE A 410 4.42 20.10 -13.05
CA ILE A 410 5.86 20.29 -12.80
C ILE A 410 6.10 21.46 -11.84
N GLN A 411 5.47 22.61 -12.10
CA GLN A 411 5.71 23.83 -11.30
C GLN A 411 5.17 23.70 -9.87
N ASN A 412 4.04 23.03 -9.68
CA ASN A 412 3.49 22.77 -8.35
C ASN A 412 4.37 21.79 -7.57
N ALA A 413 4.83 20.72 -8.21
CA ALA A 413 5.79 19.79 -7.60
C ALA A 413 7.11 20.47 -7.22
N GLU A 414 7.65 21.36 -8.08
CA GLU A 414 8.85 22.13 -7.78
C GLU A 414 8.68 23.02 -6.54
N LYS A 415 7.53 23.69 -6.39
CA LYS A 415 7.21 24.51 -5.20
C LYS A 415 7.15 23.69 -3.92
N ARG A 416 6.76 22.41 -4.00
CA ARG A 416 6.75 21.46 -2.86
C ARG A 416 8.12 20.87 -2.54
N GLY A 417 9.16 21.23 -3.29
CA GLY A 417 10.53 20.80 -3.01
C GLY A 417 10.96 19.54 -3.75
N VAL A 418 10.26 19.15 -4.83
CA VAL A 418 10.79 18.18 -5.81
C VAL A 418 12.02 18.80 -6.48
N CYS A 419 13.09 18.01 -6.59
CA CYS A 419 14.40 18.50 -6.98
C CYS A 419 14.92 17.98 -8.33
N GLY A 420 14.11 17.22 -9.08
CA GLY A 420 14.46 16.74 -10.42
C GLY A 420 13.26 16.13 -11.14
N PHE A 421 13.24 16.20 -12.47
CA PHE A 421 12.12 15.79 -13.32
C PHE A 421 12.57 14.79 -14.39
N PHE A 422 11.95 13.61 -14.41
CA PHE A 422 12.31 12.48 -15.25
C PHE A 422 11.19 12.19 -16.25
N VAL A 423 11.31 12.72 -17.47
CA VAL A 423 10.29 12.61 -18.52
C VAL A 423 10.35 11.23 -19.14
N THR A 424 9.30 10.44 -18.97
CA THR A 424 9.24 9.06 -19.47
C THR A 424 8.77 9.03 -20.92
N VAL A 425 9.55 8.38 -21.79
CA VAL A 425 9.33 8.35 -23.25
C VAL A 425 9.19 6.93 -23.83
N ASP A 426 9.30 5.88 -23.01
CA ASP A 426 9.20 4.48 -23.44
C ASP A 426 7.77 3.91 -23.38
N ALA A 427 6.78 4.72 -22.99
CA ALA A 427 5.38 4.32 -22.91
C ALA A 427 4.40 5.26 -23.63
N PRO A 428 4.66 5.65 -24.90
CA PRO A 428 3.66 6.39 -25.68
C PRO A 428 2.39 5.56 -25.93
N GLN A 429 2.54 4.24 -25.91
CA GLN A 429 1.47 3.27 -25.82
C GLN A 429 1.80 2.30 -24.71
N LEU A 430 0.79 1.79 -24.03
CA LEU A 430 0.95 0.88 -22.92
C LEU A 430 1.33 -0.52 -23.41
N GLY A 431 2.35 -1.13 -22.79
CA GLY A 431 2.74 -2.50 -23.11
C GLY A 431 1.68 -3.53 -22.69
N ARG A 432 1.60 -4.63 -23.45
CA ARG A 432 0.61 -5.69 -23.25
C ARG A 432 1.05 -6.64 -22.13
N ARG A 433 0.49 -6.48 -20.93
CA ARG A 433 0.88 -7.25 -19.73
C ARG A 433 -0.07 -8.42 -19.49
N GLU A 434 0.23 -9.59 -20.04
CA GLU A 434 -0.76 -10.68 -20.12
C GLU A 434 -1.16 -11.29 -18.77
N LYS A 435 -0.25 -11.34 -17.77
CA LYS A 435 -0.62 -11.73 -16.40
C LYS A 435 -1.62 -10.75 -15.79
N ASP A 436 -1.41 -9.44 -15.99
CA ASP A 436 -2.31 -8.39 -15.49
C ASP A 436 -3.69 -8.45 -16.15
N MET A 437 -3.73 -8.77 -17.44
CA MET A 437 -4.98 -9.03 -18.17
C MET A 437 -5.70 -10.25 -17.61
N ARG A 438 -4.97 -11.35 -17.36
CA ARG A 438 -5.54 -12.59 -16.78
C ARG A 438 -6.13 -12.37 -15.39
N GLY A 439 -5.48 -11.54 -14.55
CA GLY A 439 -5.96 -11.24 -13.20
C GLY A 439 -7.38 -10.67 -13.15
N LYS A 440 -7.79 -9.91 -14.17
CA LYS A 440 -9.16 -9.38 -14.24
C LYS A 440 -10.22 -10.44 -14.51
N TYR A 441 -9.90 -11.43 -15.36
CA TYR A 441 -10.81 -12.56 -15.58
C TYR A 441 -11.06 -13.35 -14.29
N ASP A 442 -10.05 -13.45 -13.41
CA ASP A 442 -10.18 -14.14 -12.13
C ASP A 442 -11.04 -13.35 -11.12
N GLU A 443 -10.97 -12.00 -11.11
CA GLU A 443 -11.80 -11.15 -10.23
C GLU A 443 -13.26 -11.13 -10.69
N ASP A 444 -13.52 -10.97 -12.00
CA ASP A 444 -14.89 -10.95 -12.52
C ASP A 444 -15.59 -12.33 -12.36
N LEU A 445 -14.88 -13.46 -12.44
CA LEU A 445 -15.48 -14.80 -12.21
C LEU A 445 -15.87 -15.05 -10.75
N ALA A 446 -15.25 -14.35 -9.78
CA ALA A 446 -15.61 -14.46 -8.37
C ALA A 446 -16.90 -13.70 -8.03
N ASP A 447 -17.24 -12.67 -8.82
CA ASP A 447 -18.42 -11.82 -8.63
C ASP A 447 -19.65 -12.26 -9.46
N VAL A 448 -19.53 -13.27 -10.33
CA VAL A 448 -20.63 -13.75 -11.20
C VAL A 448 -21.27 -15.02 -10.61
N GLN A 449 -22.10 -14.84 -9.59
CA GLN A 449 -23.35 -15.60 -9.44
C GLN A 449 -24.51 -14.72 -9.93
N GLY A 450 -24.54 -14.42 -11.23
CA GLY A 450 -25.61 -13.61 -11.83
C GLY A 450 -25.23 -13.07 -13.20
N ASP A 451 -25.84 -13.67 -14.22
CA ASP A 451 -25.95 -13.31 -15.64
C ASP A 451 -24.68 -12.98 -16.45
N GLU A 452 -24.57 -13.69 -17.57
CA GLU A 452 -23.53 -13.61 -18.59
C GLU A 452 -23.55 -12.25 -19.29
N ASP A 453 -22.76 -11.29 -18.82
CA ASP A 453 -22.49 -10.06 -19.56
C ASP A 453 -21.43 -10.34 -20.64
N GLU A 454 -21.89 -10.69 -21.84
CA GLU A 454 -21.06 -10.97 -23.03
C GLU A 454 -20.28 -9.73 -23.55
N ASP A 455 -20.61 -8.51 -23.09
CA ASP A 455 -20.09 -7.24 -23.60
C ASP A 455 -18.96 -6.60 -22.77
N ALA A 456 -18.47 -7.24 -21.69
CA ALA A 456 -17.33 -6.72 -20.95
C ALA A 456 -16.04 -6.82 -21.81
N ASP A 457 -15.40 -5.70 -22.13
CA ASP A 457 -14.08 -5.67 -22.79
C ASP A 457 -12.99 -6.20 -21.84
N ARG A 458 -12.84 -7.52 -21.84
CA ARG A 458 -11.89 -8.27 -21.00
C ARG A 458 -10.47 -8.28 -21.58
N SER A 459 -10.22 -7.54 -22.68
CA SER A 459 -8.92 -7.57 -23.35
C SER A 459 -7.81 -6.76 -22.65
N GLN A 460 -8.08 -6.09 -21.52
CA GLN A 460 -7.17 -5.06 -20.96
C GLN A 460 -7.07 -5.05 -19.42
N GLY A 461 -5.86 -5.16 -18.85
CA GLY A 461 -5.57 -5.21 -17.40
C GLY A 461 -5.68 -3.87 -16.62
N ALA A 462 -5.25 -3.83 -15.35
CA ALA A 462 -5.26 -2.63 -14.48
C ALA A 462 -4.46 -1.46 -15.06
N ALA A 463 -3.59 -1.77 -16.01
CA ALA A 463 -2.85 -0.85 -16.87
C ALA A 463 -3.70 0.26 -17.53
N ARG A 464 -4.89 -0.04 -18.06
CA ARG A 464 -5.58 0.81 -19.04
C ARG A 464 -6.21 2.08 -18.48
N ALA A 465 -6.54 2.14 -17.19
CA ALA A 465 -7.14 3.33 -16.56
C ALA A 465 -6.27 4.60 -16.68
N ILE A 466 -5.07 4.48 -17.25
CA ILE A 466 -4.04 5.50 -17.25
C ILE A 466 -3.59 5.91 -18.67
N SER A 467 -4.04 5.21 -19.73
CA SER A 467 -3.49 5.41 -21.08
C SER A 467 -3.90 6.74 -21.74
N SER A 468 -5.07 7.29 -21.42
CA SER A 468 -5.54 8.56 -22.01
C SER A 468 -4.77 9.79 -21.51
N PHE A 469 -4.03 9.65 -20.40
CA PHE A 469 -3.23 10.74 -19.84
C PHE A 469 -1.91 10.95 -20.59
N ILE A 470 -1.38 9.92 -21.25
CA ILE A 470 -0.04 9.93 -21.84
C ILE A 470 -0.14 10.32 -23.31
N ASP A 471 0.53 11.39 -23.71
CA ASP A 471 0.52 11.83 -25.11
C ASP A 471 1.46 10.99 -26.00
N PRO A 472 0.92 10.21 -26.96
CA PRO A 472 1.75 9.47 -27.91
C PRO A 472 2.49 10.39 -28.90
N ALA A 473 2.08 11.65 -29.04
CA ALA A 473 2.70 12.61 -29.95
C ALA A 473 3.93 13.33 -29.37
N LEU A 474 4.32 13.03 -28.12
CA LEU A 474 5.51 13.60 -27.49
C LEU A 474 6.75 13.38 -28.36
N SER A 475 7.49 14.45 -28.63
CA SER A 475 8.61 14.43 -29.58
C SER A 475 9.80 15.26 -29.09
N TRP A 476 10.92 15.16 -29.81
CA TRP A 476 12.10 15.99 -29.57
C TRP A 476 11.83 17.51 -29.71
N LYS A 477 10.75 17.92 -30.40
CA LYS A 477 10.35 19.32 -30.54
C LYS A 477 9.77 19.90 -29.25
N ASP A 478 9.32 19.06 -28.32
CA ASP A 478 8.72 19.47 -27.04
C ASP A 478 9.77 19.82 -25.98
N ILE A 479 11.06 19.52 -26.21
CA ILE A 479 12.13 19.73 -25.23
C ILE A 479 12.28 21.20 -24.82
N PRO A 480 12.29 22.19 -25.74
CA PRO A 480 12.32 23.60 -25.35
C PRO A 480 11.14 23.99 -24.46
N PHE A 481 9.97 23.39 -24.65
CA PHE A 481 8.81 23.59 -23.78
C PHE A 481 9.06 22.99 -22.38
N LEU A 482 9.50 21.74 -22.30
CA LEU A 482 9.79 21.06 -21.03
C LEU A 482 10.87 21.80 -20.23
N ARG A 483 11.94 22.25 -20.91
CA ARG A 483 13.01 23.04 -20.30
C ARG A 483 12.53 24.38 -19.77
N LYS A 484 11.50 25.01 -20.38
CA LYS A 484 10.88 26.24 -19.87
C LYS A 484 10.00 26.00 -18.63
N CYS A 485 9.55 24.77 -18.39
CA CYS A 485 8.68 24.48 -17.25
C CYS A 485 9.42 24.48 -15.90
N THR A 486 10.72 24.21 -15.89
CA THR A 486 11.53 24.09 -14.66
C THR A 486 12.99 24.47 -14.91
N LYS A 487 13.72 24.87 -13.87
CA LYS A 487 15.19 25.02 -13.89
C LYS A 487 15.93 23.87 -13.17
N LYS A 488 15.21 22.93 -12.56
CA LYS A 488 15.77 21.74 -11.90
C LYS A 488 16.32 20.75 -12.94
N PRO A 489 17.15 19.78 -12.54
CA PRO A 489 17.57 18.69 -13.42
C PRO A 489 16.40 18.10 -14.21
N LEU A 490 16.54 18.08 -15.54
CA LEU A 490 15.59 17.49 -16.47
C LEU A 490 16.25 16.27 -17.13
N VAL A 491 15.65 15.11 -16.95
CA VAL A 491 16.21 13.82 -17.37
C VAL A 491 15.23 13.11 -18.30
N ILE A 492 15.73 12.54 -19.39
CA ILE A 492 14.92 11.68 -20.26
C ILE A 492 14.98 10.24 -19.74
N LYS A 493 13.83 9.61 -19.47
CA LYS A 493 13.75 8.23 -18.98
C LYS A 493 13.13 7.32 -20.03
N GLY A 494 13.76 6.18 -20.31
CA GLY A 494 13.26 5.21 -21.28
C GLY A 494 14.00 5.20 -22.62
N VAL A 495 15.23 5.74 -22.66
CA VAL A 495 16.07 5.64 -23.86
C VAL A 495 16.62 4.22 -23.99
N GLN A 496 16.56 3.67 -25.20
CA GLN A 496 16.86 2.25 -25.46
C GLN A 496 17.95 2.04 -26.52
N ARG A 497 18.58 3.12 -26.97
CA ARG A 497 19.72 3.11 -27.89
C ARG A 497 20.64 4.31 -27.66
N TRP A 498 21.90 4.19 -28.06
CA TRP A 498 22.92 5.20 -27.78
C TRP A 498 22.69 6.52 -28.53
N GLU A 499 22.07 6.50 -29.71
CA GLU A 499 21.83 7.69 -30.52
C GLU A 499 20.93 8.68 -29.78
N ASP A 500 19.90 8.17 -29.11
CA ASP A 500 18.95 9.01 -28.38
C ASP A 500 19.54 9.51 -27.06
N VAL A 501 20.45 8.77 -26.44
CA VAL A 501 21.26 9.26 -25.31
C VAL A 501 22.13 10.44 -25.75
N LEU A 502 22.84 10.31 -26.88
CA LEU A 502 23.67 11.39 -27.42
C LEU A 502 22.82 12.59 -27.86
N LYS A 503 21.64 12.34 -28.44
CA LYS A 503 20.70 13.38 -28.83
C LYS A 503 20.16 14.14 -27.62
N ALA A 504 19.82 13.44 -26.54
CA ALA A 504 19.37 14.07 -25.29
C ALA A 504 20.43 15.00 -24.69
N ALA A 505 21.69 14.56 -24.65
CA ALA A 505 22.80 15.37 -24.17
C ALA A 505 23.00 16.65 -25.02
N LYS A 506 22.75 16.58 -26.33
CA LYS A 506 22.82 17.74 -27.24
C LYS A 506 21.57 18.63 -27.19
N ALA A 507 20.41 18.07 -26.83
CA ALA A 507 19.12 18.76 -26.82
C ALA A 507 18.85 19.55 -25.53
N GLY A 508 19.75 19.47 -24.53
CA GLY A 508 19.65 20.25 -23.29
C GLY A 508 18.98 19.51 -22.13
N PHE A 509 18.90 18.18 -22.17
CA PHE A 509 18.68 17.37 -20.97
C PHE A 509 19.96 17.35 -20.11
N ASP A 510 19.77 17.24 -18.80
CA ASP A 510 20.86 17.15 -17.81
C ASP A 510 21.33 15.70 -17.61
N GLY A 511 20.49 14.74 -18.00
CA GLY A 511 20.83 13.32 -17.95
C GLY A 511 19.86 12.43 -18.73
N ALA A 512 20.13 11.13 -18.73
CA ALA A 512 19.23 10.10 -19.25
C ALA A 512 19.17 8.88 -18.33
N VAL A 513 18.01 8.22 -18.26
CA VAL A 513 17.87 6.86 -17.73
C VAL A 513 17.69 5.91 -18.91
N ILE A 514 18.71 5.10 -19.16
CA ILE A 514 18.66 3.99 -20.11
C ILE A 514 17.77 2.91 -19.48
N SER A 515 16.63 2.65 -20.09
CA SER A 515 15.54 1.87 -19.50
C SER A 515 14.60 1.39 -20.59
N ASN A 516 14.03 0.20 -20.39
CA ASN A 516 12.91 -0.34 -21.17
C ASN A 516 11.70 -0.60 -20.25
N HIS A 517 11.53 0.27 -19.25
CA HIS A 517 10.46 0.19 -18.25
C HIS A 517 10.45 -1.12 -17.44
N GLY A 518 11.62 -1.74 -17.25
CA GLY A 518 11.74 -3.05 -16.61
C GLY A 518 11.11 -4.19 -17.41
N GLY A 519 11.11 -4.07 -18.74
CA GLY A 519 10.53 -5.01 -19.69
C GLY A 519 9.01 -4.94 -19.81
N ARG A 520 8.39 -3.82 -19.41
CA ARG A 520 6.92 -3.67 -19.37
C ARG A 520 6.31 -3.05 -20.63
N GLN A 521 7.16 -2.70 -21.61
CA GLN A 521 6.79 -1.91 -22.77
C GLN A 521 7.05 -2.69 -24.06
N LEU A 522 8.13 -2.40 -24.79
CA LEU A 522 8.48 -3.13 -26.00
C LEU A 522 9.17 -4.46 -25.67
N GLU A 523 8.59 -5.57 -26.09
CA GLU A 523 9.24 -6.88 -26.02
C GLU A 523 10.41 -6.96 -27.02
N PHE A 524 11.47 -7.67 -26.66
CA PHE A 524 12.79 -7.64 -27.34
C PHE A 524 13.52 -6.29 -27.33
N ALA A 525 13.10 -5.32 -26.52
CA ALA A 525 13.95 -4.17 -26.21
C ALA A 525 15.27 -4.66 -25.57
N PRO A 526 16.42 -4.06 -25.94
CA PRO A 526 17.74 -4.51 -25.50
C PRO A 526 17.94 -4.28 -23.99
N PRO A 527 18.82 -5.08 -23.34
CA PRO A 527 19.20 -4.86 -21.95
C PRO A 527 19.83 -3.46 -21.74
N PRO A 528 19.35 -2.66 -20.77
CA PRO A 528 19.90 -1.34 -20.49
C PRO A 528 21.40 -1.31 -20.20
N VAL A 529 21.96 -2.37 -19.61
CA VAL A 529 23.40 -2.47 -19.30
C VAL A 529 24.27 -2.56 -20.57
N GLU A 530 23.76 -3.17 -21.64
CA GLU A 530 24.47 -3.26 -22.92
C GLU A 530 24.45 -1.89 -23.64
N ILE A 531 23.29 -1.24 -23.64
CA ILE A 531 23.14 0.12 -24.19
C ILE A 531 23.96 1.14 -23.40
N LEU A 532 24.13 0.95 -22.08
CA LEU A 532 25.00 1.78 -21.26
C LEU A 532 26.46 1.75 -21.74
N ALA A 533 26.99 0.55 -21.99
CA ALA A 533 28.37 0.39 -22.45
C ALA A 533 28.61 1.17 -23.77
N GLU A 534 27.68 1.02 -24.72
CA GLU A 534 27.71 1.71 -26.00
C GLU A 534 27.54 3.23 -25.85
N SER A 535 26.53 3.66 -25.08
CA SER A 535 26.23 5.08 -24.85
C SER A 535 27.41 5.82 -24.23
N MET A 536 28.07 5.23 -23.24
CA MET A 536 29.21 5.85 -22.57
C MET A 536 30.43 5.97 -23.50
N TYR A 537 30.61 5.05 -24.45
CA TYR A 537 31.63 5.20 -25.51
C TYR A 537 31.35 6.43 -26.38
N HIS A 538 30.12 6.58 -26.88
CA HIS A 538 29.74 7.70 -27.74
C HIS A 538 29.74 9.06 -27.01
N LEU A 539 29.31 9.11 -25.75
CA LEU A 539 29.38 10.31 -24.93
C LEU A 539 30.82 10.74 -24.62
N ARG A 540 31.73 9.78 -24.40
CA ARG A 540 33.17 10.08 -24.25
C ARG A 540 33.76 10.63 -25.54
N LYS A 541 33.47 10.00 -26.67
CA LYS A 541 33.90 10.45 -28.00
C LYS A 541 33.41 11.87 -28.31
N ALA A 542 32.21 12.22 -27.86
CA ALA A 542 31.64 13.57 -28.02
C ALA A 542 32.10 14.58 -26.94
N GLY A 543 32.87 14.17 -25.94
CA GLY A 543 33.29 15.05 -24.83
C GLY A 543 32.16 15.45 -23.86
N LEU A 544 31.03 14.75 -23.87
CA LEU A 544 29.82 15.10 -23.10
C LEU A 544 29.67 14.31 -21.79
N HIS A 545 30.41 13.20 -21.63
CA HIS A 545 30.31 12.29 -20.48
C HIS A 545 30.46 12.92 -19.08
N ARG A 546 31.09 14.11 -18.96
CA ARG A 546 31.23 14.82 -17.67
C ARG A 546 30.11 15.85 -17.40
N LYS A 547 29.32 16.19 -18.42
CA LYS A 547 28.27 17.22 -18.37
C LYS A 547 26.86 16.62 -18.39
N PHE A 548 26.74 15.31 -18.56
CA PHE A 548 25.49 14.60 -18.75
C PHE A 548 25.49 13.33 -17.90
N GLU A 549 24.59 13.24 -16.91
CA GLU A 549 24.52 12.09 -16.01
C GLU A 549 23.71 10.95 -16.66
N VAL A 550 24.30 9.75 -16.75
CA VAL A 550 23.61 8.57 -17.31
C VAL A 550 23.26 7.60 -16.20
N TYR A 551 22.01 7.20 -16.14
CA TYR A 551 21.45 6.25 -15.20
C TYR A 551 20.98 5.00 -15.94
N VAL A 552 20.82 3.89 -15.23
CA VAL A 552 20.20 2.68 -15.76
C VAL A 552 19.20 2.11 -14.74
N ASP A 553 18.12 1.50 -15.23
CA ASP A 553 17.27 0.62 -14.42
C ASP A 553 16.96 -0.68 -15.19
N GLY A 554 16.22 -1.60 -14.56
CA GLY A 554 15.83 -2.87 -15.17
C GLY A 554 16.75 -4.04 -14.81
N GLY A 555 16.18 -5.09 -14.19
CA GLY A 555 16.90 -6.34 -13.91
C GLY A 555 17.94 -6.33 -12.79
N ILE A 556 18.25 -5.19 -12.16
CA ILE A 556 19.20 -5.09 -11.04
C ILE A 556 18.63 -5.81 -9.80
N ARG A 557 19.39 -6.75 -9.24
CA ARG A 557 19.00 -7.55 -8.06
C ARG A 557 20.13 -7.77 -7.05
N ARG A 558 21.38 -7.51 -7.42
CA ARG A 558 22.57 -7.64 -6.56
C ARG A 558 23.42 -6.37 -6.57
N GLY A 559 24.18 -6.15 -5.51
CA GLY A 559 25.20 -5.11 -5.41
C GLY A 559 26.28 -5.25 -6.50
N THR A 560 26.56 -6.46 -6.97
CA THR A 560 27.45 -6.66 -8.13
C THR A 560 26.86 -6.15 -9.44
N ASP A 561 25.54 -6.17 -9.62
CA ASP A 561 24.89 -5.59 -10.80
C ASP A 561 25.06 -4.07 -10.78
N VAL A 562 24.84 -3.47 -9.60
CA VAL A 562 25.09 -2.05 -9.34
C VAL A 562 26.54 -1.69 -9.71
N MET A 563 27.51 -2.40 -9.17
CA MET A 563 28.93 -2.15 -9.43
C MET A 563 29.31 -2.30 -10.91
N LYS A 564 28.75 -3.28 -11.63
CA LYS A 564 28.97 -3.44 -13.08
C LYS A 564 28.48 -2.23 -13.86
N ALA A 565 27.28 -1.75 -13.56
CA ALA A 565 26.73 -0.54 -14.19
C ALA A 565 27.62 0.69 -13.91
N LEU A 566 28.09 0.86 -12.67
CA LEU A 566 28.99 1.97 -12.31
C LEU A 566 30.33 1.87 -13.05
N CYS A 567 30.94 0.68 -13.13
CA CYS A 567 32.16 0.46 -13.90
C CYS A 567 31.99 0.82 -15.39
N LEU A 568 30.80 0.62 -15.97
CA LEU A 568 30.50 1.02 -17.35
C LEU A 568 30.30 2.53 -17.53
N GLY A 569 30.08 3.25 -16.43
CA GLY A 569 29.97 4.70 -16.38
C GLY A 569 28.59 5.23 -16.01
N ALA A 570 27.69 4.38 -15.48
CA ALA A 570 26.46 4.89 -14.89
C ALA A 570 26.77 5.77 -13.67
N ARG A 571 25.97 6.81 -13.49
CA ARG A 571 25.96 7.69 -12.32
C ARG A 571 25.28 7.04 -11.12
N GLY A 572 24.27 6.22 -11.39
CA GLY A 572 23.57 5.39 -10.42
C GLY A 572 22.54 4.50 -11.08
N VAL A 573 21.91 3.66 -10.26
CA VAL A 573 21.05 2.57 -10.70
C VAL A 573 19.68 2.65 -10.03
N GLY A 574 18.63 2.61 -10.83
CA GLY A 574 17.25 2.61 -10.36
C GLY A 574 16.75 1.20 -10.06
N ILE A 575 16.07 1.04 -8.92
CA ILE A 575 15.48 -0.23 -8.49
C ILE A 575 13.98 -0.04 -8.25
N GLY A 576 13.16 -0.89 -8.89
CA GLY A 576 11.70 -0.84 -8.82
C GLY A 576 11.12 -2.03 -8.06
N ARG A 577 10.81 -3.12 -8.79
CA ARG A 577 10.15 -4.33 -8.25
C ARG A 577 10.68 -4.81 -6.89
N PRO A 578 12.01 -4.93 -6.64
CA PRO A 578 12.49 -5.37 -5.33
C PRO A 578 12.01 -4.51 -4.15
N PHE A 579 11.97 -3.19 -4.32
CA PHE A 579 11.47 -2.29 -3.27
C PHE A 579 9.95 -2.34 -3.14
N LEU A 580 9.21 -2.55 -4.24
CA LEU A 580 7.77 -2.85 -4.15
C LEU A 580 7.51 -4.13 -3.36
N TYR A 581 8.27 -5.20 -3.63
CA TYR A 581 8.10 -6.46 -2.91
C TYR A 581 8.44 -6.33 -1.42
N ALA A 582 9.55 -5.67 -1.10
CA ALA A 582 9.94 -5.42 0.28
C ALA A 582 8.91 -4.56 1.04
N MET A 583 8.39 -3.50 0.38
CA MET A 583 7.31 -2.66 0.89
C MET A 583 6.03 -3.46 1.14
N SER A 584 5.65 -4.29 0.17
CA SER A 584 4.40 -5.05 0.22
C SER A 584 4.38 -6.13 1.31
N THR A 585 5.57 -6.61 1.69
CA THR A 585 5.71 -7.75 2.60
C THR A 585 6.04 -7.32 4.02
N TYR A 586 6.95 -6.36 4.21
CA TYR A 586 7.42 -5.94 5.53
C TYR A 586 7.37 -4.41 5.72
N GLY A 587 6.64 -3.69 4.87
CA GLY A 587 6.46 -2.24 4.99
C GLY A 587 7.80 -1.49 4.92
N GLU A 588 7.92 -0.45 5.75
CA GLU A 588 9.08 0.44 5.75
C GLU A 588 10.38 -0.29 6.10
N GLU A 589 10.35 -1.13 7.14
CA GLU A 589 11.51 -1.89 7.60
C GLU A 589 11.97 -2.92 6.55
N GLY A 590 11.03 -3.48 5.77
CA GLY A 590 11.35 -4.29 4.60
C GLY A 590 12.21 -3.56 3.58
N VAL A 591 11.77 -2.37 3.18
CA VAL A 591 12.48 -1.54 2.20
C VAL A 591 13.85 -1.14 2.72
N ARG A 592 13.95 -0.76 3.99
CA ARG A 592 15.23 -0.44 4.64
C ARG A 592 16.17 -1.64 4.64
N ARG A 593 15.68 -2.83 5.00
CA ARG A 593 16.47 -4.07 4.97
C ARG A 593 16.96 -4.37 3.55
N ALA A 594 16.11 -4.20 2.54
CA ALA A 594 16.50 -4.37 1.14
C ALA A 594 17.63 -3.39 0.71
N ILE A 595 17.56 -2.12 1.12
CA ILE A 595 18.61 -1.12 0.86
C ILE A 595 19.91 -1.49 1.60
N GLN A 596 19.81 -1.92 2.86
CA GLN A 596 20.96 -2.33 3.67
C GLN A 596 21.66 -3.57 3.10
N LEU A 597 20.89 -4.57 2.63
CA LEU A 597 21.45 -5.74 1.94
C LEU A 597 22.25 -5.35 0.71
N LEU A 598 21.73 -4.42 -0.11
CA LEU A 598 22.48 -3.89 -1.25
C LEU A 598 23.74 -3.14 -0.83
N ASN A 599 23.68 -2.34 0.24
CA ASN A 599 24.85 -1.68 0.79
C ASN A 599 25.94 -2.69 1.22
N ASP A 600 25.55 -3.70 1.99
CA ASP A 600 26.45 -4.75 2.45
C ASP A 600 27.09 -5.51 1.28
N GLU A 601 26.28 -5.86 0.27
CA GLU A 601 26.77 -6.48 -0.96
C GLU A 601 27.74 -5.56 -1.72
N ILE A 602 27.46 -4.27 -1.85
CA ILE A 602 28.35 -3.30 -2.52
C ILE A 602 29.66 -3.18 -1.74
N ILE A 603 29.62 -2.95 -0.43
CA ILE A 603 30.81 -2.81 0.42
C ILE A 603 31.68 -4.07 0.34
N MET A 604 31.08 -5.25 0.50
CA MET A 604 31.79 -6.52 0.43
C MET A 604 32.46 -6.68 -0.93
N ASN A 605 31.72 -6.48 -2.02
CA ASN A 605 32.26 -6.69 -3.36
C ASN A 605 33.25 -5.60 -3.77
N MET A 606 33.14 -4.36 -3.29
CA MET A 606 34.17 -3.33 -3.47
C MET A 606 35.50 -3.76 -2.86
N ARG A 607 35.48 -4.35 -1.66
CA ARG A 607 36.68 -4.92 -1.04
C ARG A 607 37.28 -6.04 -1.87
N LEU A 608 36.45 -6.99 -2.31
CA LEU A 608 36.88 -8.14 -3.13
C LEU A 608 37.37 -7.73 -4.52
N LEU A 609 36.81 -6.67 -5.10
CA LEU A 609 37.27 -6.08 -6.36
C LEU A 609 38.57 -5.28 -6.18
N GLY A 610 38.92 -4.94 -4.95
CA GLY A 610 40.11 -4.18 -4.61
C GLY A 610 39.95 -2.68 -4.87
N VAL A 611 38.77 -2.09 -4.63
CA VAL A 611 38.47 -0.65 -4.78
C VAL A 611 38.02 -0.04 -3.46
N ARG A 612 38.27 1.26 -3.26
CA ARG A 612 37.98 1.96 -1.99
C ARG A 612 36.90 3.03 -2.11
N SER A 613 36.60 3.52 -3.30
CA SER A 613 35.53 4.48 -3.56
C SER A 613 34.87 4.19 -4.90
N LEU A 614 33.68 4.74 -5.11
CA LEU A 614 32.96 4.60 -6.37
C LEU A 614 33.71 5.19 -7.57
N ASP A 615 34.51 6.24 -7.36
CA ASP A 615 35.31 6.88 -8.42
C ASP A 615 36.43 5.98 -8.96
N GLU A 616 36.80 4.92 -8.22
CA GLU A 616 37.76 3.90 -8.70
C GLU A 616 37.10 2.83 -9.59
N LEU A 617 35.76 2.78 -9.67
CA LEU A 617 35.05 1.87 -10.54
C LEU A 617 35.16 2.34 -11.99
N GLY A 618 35.58 1.44 -12.89
CA GLY A 618 35.74 1.75 -14.29
C GLY A 618 35.87 0.52 -15.20
N PRO A 619 35.89 0.70 -16.53
CA PRO A 619 35.80 -0.41 -17.48
C PRO A 619 36.97 -1.39 -17.41
N SER A 620 38.14 -0.96 -16.91
CA SER A 620 39.31 -1.83 -16.73
C SER A 620 39.10 -2.95 -15.70
N LEU A 621 38.13 -2.78 -14.80
CA LEU A 621 37.74 -3.77 -13.78
C LEU A 621 36.72 -4.79 -14.32
N LEU A 622 36.35 -4.71 -15.59
CA LEU A 622 35.38 -5.61 -16.21
C LEU A 622 36.03 -6.47 -17.30
N ASP A 623 35.48 -7.66 -17.48
CA ASP A 623 35.65 -8.49 -18.66
C ASP A 623 34.29 -8.64 -19.36
N VAL A 624 34.23 -8.13 -20.59
CA VAL A 624 33.02 -8.09 -21.43
C VAL A 624 33.18 -8.94 -22.70
N ARG A 625 34.17 -9.85 -22.73
CA ARG A 625 34.48 -10.67 -23.93
C ARG A 625 33.57 -11.88 -24.11
N SER A 626 32.67 -12.17 -23.17
CA SER A 626 31.85 -13.39 -23.21
C SER A 626 30.89 -13.37 -24.42
N ARG A 627 30.77 -14.51 -25.10
CA ARG A 627 29.92 -14.71 -26.28
C ARG A 627 28.59 -15.37 -25.88
N ALA A 628 27.54 -15.14 -26.67
CA ALA A 628 26.27 -15.85 -26.50
C ALA A 628 26.44 -17.37 -26.67
N PRO A 629 25.72 -18.20 -25.90
CA PRO A 629 25.76 -19.66 -26.03
C PRO A 629 25.19 -20.11 -27.38
N VAL A 630 25.71 -21.22 -27.90
CA VAL A 630 25.20 -21.90 -29.11
C VAL A 630 23.94 -22.70 -28.76
N ALA A 631 23.03 -22.86 -29.72
CA ALA A 631 21.82 -23.66 -29.55
C ALA A 631 22.15 -25.10 -29.12
N ARG A 632 21.28 -25.70 -28.28
CA ARG A 632 21.39 -27.09 -27.83
C ARG A 632 21.00 -28.06 -28.94
N ASP A 633 21.71 -29.18 -29.01
CA ASP A 633 21.32 -30.34 -29.81
C ASP A 633 20.44 -31.26 -28.96
N TYR A 634 19.12 -31.11 -29.11
CA TYR A 634 18.14 -31.88 -28.35
C TYR A 634 18.21 -33.38 -28.67
N THR A 635 18.58 -33.75 -29.89
CA THR A 635 18.68 -35.16 -30.30
C THR A 635 19.86 -35.82 -29.59
N TYR A 636 21.01 -35.13 -29.56
CA TYR A 636 22.18 -35.61 -28.82
C TYR A 636 21.92 -35.66 -27.31
N GLU A 637 21.38 -34.61 -26.71
CA GLU A 637 21.10 -34.56 -25.26
C GLU A 637 20.07 -35.62 -24.82
N ALA A 638 19.09 -35.94 -25.66
CA ALA A 638 18.07 -36.95 -25.34
C ALA A 638 18.61 -38.38 -25.33
N VAL A 639 19.62 -38.68 -26.13
CA VAL A 639 20.21 -40.03 -26.26
C VAL A 639 21.46 -40.19 -25.38
N TYR A 640 22.03 -39.09 -24.87
CA TYR A 640 23.19 -39.13 -23.99
C TYR A 640 22.85 -39.76 -22.62
N GLU A 641 23.44 -40.91 -22.33
CA GLU A 641 23.41 -41.51 -20.99
C GLU A 641 24.38 -40.80 -20.06
N LYS A 642 23.83 -40.14 -19.03
CA LYS A 642 24.64 -39.44 -18.02
C LYS A 642 25.36 -40.45 -17.13
N LEU A 643 26.56 -40.08 -16.69
CA LEU A 643 27.25 -40.79 -15.63
C LEU A 643 26.37 -40.79 -14.37
N VAL A 644 26.03 -41.98 -13.86
CA VAL A 644 25.22 -42.14 -12.64
C VAL A 644 26.17 -42.25 -11.45
N MET A 645 25.88 -41.52 -10.38
CA MET A 645 26.61 -41.65 -9.12
C MET A 645 26.34 -43.04 -8.52
N PRO A 646 27.33 -43.68 -7.85
CA PRO A 646 27.13 -44.99 -7.27
C PRO A 646 25.99 -44.99 -6.24
N GLU A 647 25.11 -45.97 -6.31
CA GLU A 647 24.03 -46.17 -5.33
C GLU A 647 24.58 -46.73 -4.02
N PHE A 648 24.01 -46.30 -2.90
CA PHE A 648 24.28 -46.94 -1.61
C PHE A 648 23.73 -48.36 -1.62
N LYS A 649 24.52 -49.34 -1.16
CA LYS A 649 23.99 -50.67 -0.86
C LYS A 649 23.07 -50.52 0.35
N LEU A 650 21.76 -50.70 0.13
CA LEU A 650 20.75 -50.76 1.20
C LEU A 650 20.98 -51.95 2.12
#